data_AF-A0A2N0P8Y5-F1
#
_entry.id   AF-A0A2N0P8Y5-F1
#
_cell.length_a   1.000
_cell.length_b   1.000
_cell.length_c   1.000
_cell.angle_alpha   90.00
_cell.angle_beta   90.00
_cell.angle_gamma   90.00
#
_symmetry.space_group_name_H-M   'P 1'
#
loop_
_entity.id
_entity.type
_entity.pdbx_description
1 polymer ?
#
loop_
_entity_poly.entity_id
_entity_poly.type
_entity_poly.pdbx_seq_one_letter_code
_entity_poly.pdbx_strand_id
1 'polypeptide(L)'
;MLVKKNLYKDISEPRYGVFKTSDYNLNLEERRSKYKEYEFILCEKCSNAIYKWDCYCHIKFGSNFGILDCNLSLEKRRAKYMNFNGILFEKCNQEINNHYYYCMSCHYKETDIITKGHMGSNFGILDCNLILEERRAKYEKYSLIFCGKCNNEIFKWNYYCTSCYNKEINVIKKGHMRFGPNFEIFKKSDYCNLNLEERRAKYMNYDGILCEICYNQISKWNYHCIHCYNEETDTIKKGHIKFGTNFKIFNCNLNLEERKSKYEKYDGILCEKCNNEIDKQYYNYDRRVKYKNFDYILCEKCDRKYHYNYCYECFDKEMRELSSKLQDYENFYFKVYKKETKELRELKELQSILIDYKNVYFNLNSNLGIFKQIRQRFEITKYHYIGKNKIFINNMRYNGVHNCERELRSYCCDCYDNEIDIIEKKRMKFGKCKECLKIHEDLDGCLSCNPKHFQRDFDKWTSRNEIIDKLIQGNQNISRKYGLLEWISYDKFTNINYIAKGGFAKVYSAIWIDGPIKKWSQLSNNWKRNGSTTIALKVLNNSENISEDFLNELKFFNKVSGYLCIIKCFGITQDPITNNYALVLQYMENGDLRKYLERTANKITWDQRLNKIYDICLALNNIHIHGLIHKDLHPGNIFIDPTFAYIGDFGLCMPANEILSNSIKKNVYGIIPYMAPEILRGKPHTLASDVYSLGVIINEIITVIPPFNNQPHDHFLALDICRGLRPNIREETPTSLKELIIKCWDANPVNRPASKEILYILSNKLSEYRNMPLKLSYNLNESNELQPYPLATYMSRPLNFQNLLKSINCTNQQEFISSRYTKKIRTGQVNTLNSDECSDCIIMDIN
;
A
#
# COMPACT_ATOMS: atom_id res chain seq x y z
N MET A 1 -66.89 -25.79 -21.84
CA MET A 1 -67.20 -26.44 -23.14
C MET A 1 -66.25 -25.90 -24.19
N LEU A 2 -65.56 -26.82 -24.90
CA LEU A 2 -64.72 -26.65 -26.11
C LEU A 2 -63.47 -25.76 -25.98
N VAL A 3 -62.19 -26.18 -26.02
CA VAL A 3 -61.38 -27.23 -26.69
C VAL A 3 -60.31 -26.58 -27.59
N LYS A 4 -59.03 -26.79 -27.22
CA LYS A 4 -57.77 -26.97 -28.01
C LYS A 4 -56.60 -26.35 -27.23
N LYS A 5 -55.49 -27.01 -26.91
CA LYS A 5 -54.77 -28.15 -27.54
C LYS A 5 -54.04 -28.98 -26.46
N ASN A 6 -54.18 -30.30 -26.55
CA ASN A 6 -53.26 -31.28 -25.96
C ASN A 6 -51.93 -31.27 -26.71
N LEU A 7 -50.81 -31.49 -26.01
CA LEU A 7 -49.75 -32.46 -26.33
C LEU A 7 -48.57 -32.32 -25.34
N TYR A 8 -48.72 -32.88 -24.14
CA TYR A 8 -47.61 -33.44 -23.36
C TYR A 8 -48.18 -34.62 -22.57
N LYS A 9 -48.22 -35.78 -23.22
CA LYS A 9 -48.26 -37.09 -22.55
C LYS A 9 -46.86 -37.66 -22.61
N ASP A 10 -46.50 -38.38 -21.55
CA ASP A 10 -45.28 -39.14 -21.31
C ASP A 10 -44.13 -38.38 -20.63
N ILE A 11 -44.29 -38.16 -19.32
CA ILE A 11 -43.14 -38.18 -18.39
C ILE A 11 -43.26 -39.50 -17.64
N SER A 12 -42.49 -40.51 -18.06
CA SER A 12 -42.24 -41.69 -17.23
C SER A 12 -41.52 -41.26 -15.95
N GLU A 13 -41.95 -41.75 -14.79
CA GLU A 13 -41.21 -41.54 -13.55
C GLU A 13 -39.74 -41.99 -13.70
N PRO A 14 -38.75 -41.20 -13.22
CA PRO A 14 -37.35 -41.57 -13.36
C PRO A 14 -37.02 -42.86 -12.61
N ARG A 15 -36.30 -43.78 -13.25
CA ARG A 15 -35.91 -45.06 -12.63
C ARG A 15 -34.69 -44.86 -11.72
N TYR A 16 -34.85 -45.11 -10.42
CA TYR A 16 -33.76 -45.00 -9.43
C TYR A 16 -33.13 -46.37 -9.13
N GLY A 17 -31.80 -46.43 -9.14
CA GLY A 17 -31.01 -47.57 -8.70
C GLY A 17 -30.36 -47.32 -7.33
N VAL A 18 -30.12 -48.38 -6.55
CA VAL A 18 -29.39 -48.29 -5.27
C VAL A 18 -28.08 -49.06 -5.37
N PHE A 19 -26.97 -48.39 -5.08
CA PHE A 19 -25.62 -48.97 -5.04
C PHE A 19 -25.39 -49.64 -3.68
N LYS A 20 -25.34 -50.97 -3.67
CA LYS A 20 -25.26 -51.76 -2.43
C LYS A 20 -23.83 -52.05 -2.03
N THR A 21 -23.65 -52.36 -0.76
CA THR A 21 -22.32 -52.70 -0.20
C THR A 21 -21.69 -53.94 -0.83
N SER A 22 -22.47 -54.86 -1.40
CA SER A 22 -21.98 -56.03 -2.13
C SER A 22 -21.45 -55.70 -3.54
N ASP A 23 -21.78 -54.53 -4.09
CA ASP A 23 -21.40 -54.14 -5.46
C ASP A 23 -19.97 -53.61 -5.55
N TYR A 24 -19.30 -53.44 -4.41
CA TYR A 24 -17.89 -53.04 -4.31
C TYR A 24 -16.91 -54.12 -4.79
N ASN A 25 -17.36 -55.37 -4.92
CA ASN A 25 -16.56 -56.48 -5.44
C ASN A 25 -16.63 -56.60 -6.96
N LEU A 26 -17.56 -55.90 -7.62
CA LEU A 26 -17.69 -55.88 -9.08
C LEU A 26 -16.64 -54.95 -9.68
N ASN A 27 -16.10 -55.29 -10.85
CA ASN A 27 -15.22 -54.39 -11.59
C ASN A 27 -16.01 -53.27 -12.30
N LEU A 28 -15.30 -52.32 -12.93
CA LEU A 28 -15.91 -51.12 -13.50
C LEU A 28 -16.91 -51.41 -14.65
N GLU A 29 -16.64 -52.40 -15.49
CA GLU A 29 -17.53 -52.78 -16.61
C GLU A 29 -18.78 -53.50 -16.11
N GLU A 30 -18.64 -54.39 -15.12
CA GLU A 30 -19.76 -55.08 -14.48
C GLU A 30 -20.73 -54.10 -13.82
N ARG A 31 -20.21 -53.07 -13.13
CA ARG A 31 -21.03 -52.02 -12.50
C ARG A 31 -21.77 -51.18 -13.53
N ARG A 32 -21.11 -50.81 -14.63
CA ARG A 32 -21.73 -50.03 -15.73
C ARG A 32 -22.87 -50.81 -16.38
N SER A 33 -22.69 -52.11 -16.57
CA SER A 33 -23.74 -52.97 -17.10
C SER A 33 -24.92 -53.09 -16.13
N LYS A 34 -24.66 -53.30 -14.83
CA LYS A 34 -25.67 -53.45 -13.79
C LYS A 34 -26.58 -52.23 -13.61
N TYR A 35 -26.04 -51.02 -13.75
CA TYR A 35 -26.81 -49.78 -13.53
C TYR A 35 -27.18 -49.02 -14.80
N LYS A 36 -27.03 -49.66 -15.97
CA LYS A 36 -27.22 -49.04 -17.28
C LYS A 36 -28.61 -48.43 -17.48
N GLU A 37 -29.64 -49.13 -17.00
CA GLU A 37 -31.07 -48.83 -17.18
C GLU A 37 -31.65 -47.87 -16.13
N TYR A 38 -30.88 -47.45 -15.12
CA TYR A 38 -31.33 -46.51 -14.09
C TYR A 38 -30.86 -45.09 -14.41
N GLU A 39 -31.70 -44.10 -14.18
CA GLU A 39 -31.42 -42.70 -14.52
C GLU A 39 -30.61 -42.00 -13.42
N PHE A 40 -30.85 -42.37 -12.16
CA PHE A 40 -30.11 -41.91 -10.99
C PHE A 40 -29.73 -43.08 -10.09
N ILE A 41 -28.54 -43.04 -9.49
CA ILE A 41 -28.04 -44.10 -8.59
C ILE A 41 -27.77 -43.49 -7.22
N LEU A 42 -28.29 -44.08 -6.15
CA LEU A 42 -28.09 -43.60 -4.78
C LEU A 42 -27.23 -44.57 -3.97
N CYS A 43 -26.30 -44.06 -3.17
CA CYS A 43 -25.48 -44.89 -2.28
C CYS A 43 -26.30 -45.39 -1.08
N GLU A 44 -26.32 -46.70 -0.84
CA GLU A 44 -27.03 -47.30 0.30
C GLU A 44 -26.56 -46.75 1.67
N LYS A 45 -25.28 -46.37 1.81
CA LYS A 45 -24.71 -45.95 3.09
C LYS A 45 -24.91 -44.48 3.43
N CYS A 46 -24.93 -43.60 2.43
CA CYS A 46 -24.96 -42.15 2.66
C CYS A 46 -26.07 -41.43 1.89
N SER A 47 -26.88 -42.17 1.12
CA SER A 47 -28.01 -41.65 0.34
C SER A 47 -27.67 -40.55 -0.67
N ASN A 48 -26.38 -40.35 -0.97
CA ASN A 48 -25.93 -39.38 -1.97
C ASN A 48 -26.04 -39.95 -3.39
N ALA A 49 -26.33 -39.07 -4.36
CA ALA A 49 -26.40 -39.40 -5.78
C ALA A 49 -25.01 -39.65 -6.38
N ILE A 50 -24.89 -40.75 -7.11
CA ILE A 50 -23.70 -41.18 -7.84
C ILE A 50 -23.97 -40.93 -9.33
N TYR A 51 -23.18 -40.06 -9.95
CA TYR A 51 -23.30 -39.74 -11.37
C TYR A 51 -22.67 -40.83 -12.24
N LYS A 52 -23.33 -41.20 -13.36
CA LYS A 52 -22.90 -42.28 -14.27
C LYS A 52 -21.48 -42.12 -14.82
N TRP A 53 -20.98 -40.89 -14.93
CA TRP A 53 -19.68 -40.56 -15.50
C TRP A 53 -18.59 -40.36 -14.43
N ASP A 54 -18.99 -40.05 -13.18
CA ASP A 54 -18.10 -39.81 -12.04
C ASP A 54 -18.18 -40.96 -11.03
N CYS A 55 -17.61 -42.11 -11.39
CA CYS A 55 -17.33 -43.19 -10.45
C CYS A 55 -16.10 -42.87 -9.56
N TYR A 56 -16.12 -41.71 -8.88
CA TYR A 56 -15.07 -41.25 -7.96
C TYR A 56 -15.57 -41.03 -6.52
N CYS A 57 -16.60 -41.76 -6.10
CA CYS A 57 -16.86 -41.92 -4.66
C CYS A 57 -15.92 -43.03 -4.12
N HIS A 58 -14.73 -42.60 -3.68
CA HIS A 58 -13.68 -43.37 -2.99
C HIS A 58 -13.13 -44.62 -3.73
N ILE A 59 -12.26 -44.38 -4.72
CA ILE A 59 -11.20 -45.35 -5.03
C ILE A 59 -10.21 -45.33 -3.87
N LYS A 60 -10.03 -46.43 -3.13
CA LYS A 60 -8.77 -46.78 -2.44
C LYS A 60 -8.79 -48.19 -1.83
N PHE A 61 -8.82 -49.23 -2.66
CA PHE A 61 -8.37 -50.57 -2.26
C PHE A 61 -7.64 -51.25 -3.41
N GLY A 62 -6.33 -51.00 -3.49
CA GLY A 62 -5.36 -51.80 -4.22
C GLY A 62 -4.46 -52.54 -3.22
N SER A 63 -3.85 -53.64 -3.64
CA SER A 63 -3.25 -54.71 -2.82
C SER A 63 -1.92 -54.41 -2.08
N ASN A 64 -1.52 -53.14 -1.85
CA ASN A 64 -0.21 -52.82 -1.25
C ASN A 64 -0.25 -51.70 -0.17
N PHE A 65 -0.98 -51.92 0.94
CA PHE A 65 -1.14 -50.98 2.07
C PHE A 65 -0.61 -51.57 3.39
N GLY A 66 -0.02 -50.73 4.26
CA GLY A 66 0.57 -51.15 5.55
C GLY A 66 -0.05 -50.46 6.76
N ILE A 67 -0.01 -51.07 7.96
CA ILE A 67 -0.49 -50.47 9.21
C ILE A 67 0.69 -49.86 9.99
N LEU A 68 0.58 -48.59 10.41
CA LEU A 68 1.65 -47.84 11.07
C LEU A 68 1.94 -48.36 12.48
N ASP A 69 3.16 -48.86 12.67
CA ASP A 69 3.69 -49.25 13.98
C ASP A 69 4.17 -48.02 14.77
N CYS A 70 3.42 -47.68 15.82
CA CYS A 70 3.62 -46.51 16.66
C CYS A 70 4.83 -46.64 17.60
N ASN A 71 5.36 -47.84 17.78
CA ASN A 71 6.46 -48.09 18.71
C ASN A 71 7.85 -47.91 18.08
N LEU A 72 7.90 -47.70 16.75
CA LEU A 72 9.14 -47.41 16.03
C LEU A 72 9.45 -45.91 15.99
N SER A 73 10.75 -45.56 16.00
CA SER A 73 11.21 -44.18 15.78
C SER A 73 10.90 -43.70 14.35
N LEU A 74 10.83 -42.38 14.13
CA LEU A 74 10.47 -41.80 12.83
C LEU A 74 11.38 -42.29 11.69
N GLU A 75 12.68 -42.42 11.93
CA GLU A 75 13.64 -42.97 10.96
C GLU A 75 13.36 -44.45 10.63
N LYS A 76 13.01 -45.26 11.64
CA LYS A 76 12.65 -46.67 11.44
C LYS A 76 11.31 -46.83 10.71
N ARG A 77 10.33 -45.95 10.96
CA ARG A 77 9.06 -45.92 10.22
C ARG A 77 9.27 -45.55 8.75
N ARG A 78 10.11 -44.54 8.49
CA ARG A 78 10.47 -44.14 7.13
C ARG A 78 11.05 -45.30 6.33
N ALA A 79 12.02 -46.01 6.90
CA ALA A 79 12.63 -47.17 6.27
C ALA A 79 11.64 -48.34 6.04
N LYS A 80 10.77 -48.63 7.02
CA LYS A 80 9.82 -49.76 6.95
C LYS A 80 8.70 -49.57 5.94
N TYR A 81 8.19 -48.34 5.78
CA TYR A 81 7.00 -48.08 4.98
C TYR A 81 7.25 -47.32 3.67
N MET A 82 8.52 -47.15 3.27
CA MET A 82 8.91 -46.37 2.08
C MET A 82 8.28 -46.89 0.77
N ASN A 83 8.02 -48.19 0.66
CA ASN A 83 7.55 -48.85 -0.57
C ASN A 83 6.05 -49.23 -0.54
N PHE A 84 5.29 -48.74 0.44
CA PHE A 84 3.84 -48.99 0.54
C PHE A 84 3.05 -47.92 -0.21
N ASN A 85 1.97 -48.33 -0.89
CA ASN A 85 1.12 -47.41 -1.66
C ASN A 85 0.30 -46.47 -0.74
N GLY A 86 0.16 -46.83 0.53
CA GLY A 86 -0.29 -45.96 1.60
C GLY A 86 -0.21 -46.66 2.97
N ILE A 87 -0.26 -45.87 4.04
CA ILE A 87 -0.07 -46.34 5.43
C ILE A 87 -1.29 -45.96 6.26
N LEU A 88 -1.93 -46.92 6.93
CA LEU A 88 -3.09 -46.68 7.79
C LEU A 88 -2.68 -46.54 9.26
N PHE A 89 -3.29 -45.61 9.99
CA PHE A 89 -3.14 -45.52 11.44
C PHE A 89 -4.19 -46.38 12.13
N GLU A 90 -3.76 -47.42 12.85
CA GLU A 90 -4.65 -48.42 13.47
C GLU A 90 -5.73 -47.80 14.38
N LYS A 91 -5.39 -46.77 15.15
CA LYS A 91 -6.32 -46.15 16.11
C LYS A 91 -7.45 -45.32 15.49
N CYS A 92 -7.27 -44.81 14.27
CA CYS A 92 -8.29 -43.96 13.65
C CYS A 92 -8.70 -44.40 12.24
N ASN A 93 -8.13 -45.50 11.74
CA ASN A 93 -8.36 -46.04 10.41
C ASN A 93 -8.25 -45.01 9.26
N GLN A 94 -7.46 -43.96 9.47
CA GLN A 94 -7.18 -42.96 8.45
C GLN A 94 -5.82 -43.24 7.81
N GLU A 95 -5.76 -43.01 6.51
CA GLU A 95 -4.52 -43.07 5.76
C GLU A 95 -3.64 -41.86 6.11
N ILE A 96 -2.41 -42.17 6.48
CA ILE A 96 -1.40 -41.22 6.86
C ILE A 96 -0.65 -40.81 5.60
N ASN A 97 -0.43 -39.51 5.45
CA ASN A 97 0.38 -38.99 4.37
C ASN A 97 1.83 -39.53 4.48
N ASN A 98 2.31 -40.15 3.40
CA ASN A 98 3.63 -40.78 3.28
C ASN A 98 4.80 -39.80 3.53
N HIS A 99 4.55 -38.49 3.63
CA HIS A 99 5.57 -37.50 3.97
C HIS A 99 5.82 -37.38 5.48
N TYR A 100 4.79 -37.61 6.32
CA TYR A 100 4.86 -37.33 7.75
C TYR A 100 5.07 -38.59 8.60
N TYR A 101 4.63 -39.77 8.16
CA TYR A 101 4.76 -41.05 8.90
C TYR A 101 4.18 -41.01 10.34
N TYR A 102 3.22 -40.11 10.60
CA TYR A 102 2.35 -40.07 11.79
C TYR A 102 0.99 -39.42 11.47
N CYS A 103 -0.07 -39.77 12.19
CA CYS A 103 -1.42 -39.23 11.95
C CYS A 103 -1.55 -37.81 12.52
N MET A 104 -1.75 -36.82 11.64
CA MET A 104 -1.85 -35.40 12.01
C MET A 104 -3.09 -35.11 12.87
N SER A 105 -4.23 -35.72 12.55
CA SER A 105 -5.48 -35.55 13.31
C SER A 105 -5.35 -36.08 14.75
N CYS A 106 -4.69 -37.24 14.92
CA CYS A 106 -4.40 -37.77 16.25
C CYS A 106 -3.33 -36.96 16.99
N HIS A 107 -2.30 -36.48 16.29
CA HIS A 107 -1.27 -35.60 16.88
C HIS A 107 -1.88 -34.32 17.46
N TYR A 108 -2.81 -33.68 16.75
CA TYR A 108 -3.48 -32.48 17.25
C TYR A 108 -4.44 -32.74 18.41
N LYS A 109 -4.95 -33.97 18.56
CA LYS A 109 -5.83 -34.37 19.68
C LYS A 109 -5.07 -34.88 20.91
N GLU A 110 -3.80 -35.24 20.78
CA GLU A 110 -2.98 -35.73 21.89
C GLU A 110 -2.60 -34.59 22.85
N THR A 111 -2.81 -34.80 24.15
CA THR A 111 -2.61 -33.79 25.21
C THR A 111 -1.39 -34.09 26.08
N ASP A 112 -0.91 -35.35 26.10
CA ASP A 112 0.32 -35.72 26.79
C ASP A 112 1.56 -35.35 25.95
N ILE A 113 2.43 -34.50 26.50
CA ILE A 113 3.57 -33.91 25.77
C ILE A 113 4.62 -34.97 25.39
N ILE A 114 4.84 -35.97 26.25
CA ILE A 114 5.80 -37.05 26.00
C ILE A 114 5.30 -37.91 24.84
N THR A 115 4.03 -38.31 24.90
CA THR A 115 3.35 -39.09 23.86
C THR A 115 3.26 -38.34 22.53
N LYS A 116 2.98 -37.02 22.57
CA LYS A 116 2.96 -36.14 21.39
C LYS A 116 4.35 -35.93 20.78
N GLY A 117 5.39 -35.89 21.61
CA GLY A 117 6.79 -35.85 21.20
C GLY A 117 7.25 -37.13 20.50
N HIS A 118 6.87 -38.29 21.02
CA HIS A 118 7.10 -39.59 20.38
C HIS A 118 6.39 -39.75 19.02
N MET A 119 5.40 -38.89 18.72
CA MET A 119 4.71 -38.87 17.43
C MET A 119 5.46 -38.13 16.31
N GLY A 120 6.55 -37.40 16.56
CA GLY A 120 7.50 -37.05 15.47
C GLY A 120 8.06 -35.63 15.38
N SER A 121 8.41 -34.91 16.46
CA SER A 121 9.13 -33.63 16.34
C SER A 121 10.15 -33.41 17.47
N ASN A 122 11.35 -32.92 17.13
CA ASN A 122 12.34 -32.49 18.14
C ASN A 122 11.81 -31.27 18.89
N PHE A 123 11.57 -31.36 20.19
CA PHE A 123 10.95 -30.29 20.99
C PHE A 123 11.78 -29.94 22.23
N GLY A 124 11.69 -28.67 22.65
CA GLY A 124 12.37 -28.15 23.84
C GLY A 124 11.36 -27.61 24.88
N ILE A 125 11.72 -27.67 26.16
CA ILE A 125 10.96 -27.00 27.23
C ILE A 125 11.66 -25.68 27.57
N LEU A 126 10.93 -24.56 27.49
CA LEU A 126 11.50 -23.22 27.68
C LEU A 126 11.96 -23.00 29.12
N ASP A 127 13.24 -22.66 29.26
CA ASP A 127 13.85 -22.17 30.49
C ASP A 127 13.68 -20.65 30.59
N CYS A 128 12.87 -20.21 31.55
CA CYS A 128 12.56 -18.80 31.75
C CYS A 128 13.67 -18.02 32.47
N ASN A 129 14.74 -18.66 32.94
CA ASN A 129 15.84 -17.98 33.65
C ASN A 129 16.93 -17.45 32.69
N LEU A 130 16.94 -17.91 31.43
CA LEU A 130 17.86 -17.43 30.39
C LEU A 130 17.41 -16.09 29.81
N ILE A 131 18.36 -15.25 29.37
CA ILE A 131 18.05 -13.99 28.68
C ILE A 131 17.57 -14.24 27.24
N LEU A 132 16.94 -13.25 26.59
CA LEU A 132 16.26 -13.46 25.30
C LEU A 132 17.21 -13.99 24.20
N GLU A 133 18.45 -13.50 24.16
CA GLU A 133 19.48 -13.95 23.22
C GLU A 133 19.91 -15.40 23.48
N GLU A 134 20.09 -15.77 24.76
CA GLU A 134 20.38 -17.15 25.16
C GLU A 134 19.22 -18.10 24.86
N ARG A 135 17.97 -17.67 25.06
CA ARG A 135 16.78 -18.46 24.67
C ARG A 135 16.72 -18.67 23.17
N ARG A 136 17.03 -17.63 22.39
CA ARG A 136 17.13 -17.72 20.92
C ARG A 136 18.17 -18.76 20.54
N ALA A 137 19.40 -18.62 21.02
CA ALA A 137 20.50 -19.54 20.71
C ALA A 137 20.23 -20.97 21.17
N LYS A 138 19.67 -21.16 22.38
CA LYS A 138 19.40 -22.48 22.95
C LYS A 138 18.27 -23.21 22.24
N TYR A 139 17.21 -22.51 21.85
CA TYR A 139 15.99 -23.13 21.32
C TYR A 139 15.82 -23.04 19.80
N GLU A 140 16.75 -22.39 19.08
CA GLU A 140 16.71 -22.21 17.62
C GLU A 140 16.52 -23.52 16.84
N LYS A 141 17.24 -24.58 17.27
CA LYS A 141 17.28 -25.89 16.60
C LYS A 141 16.08 -26.80 16.90
N TYR A 142 15.22 -26.44 17.85
CA TYR A 142 14.04 -27.23 18.19
C TYR A 142 12.88 -26.88 17.27
N SER A 143 12.13 -27.87 16.81
CA SER A 143 10.97 -27.65 15.92
C SER A 143 9.78 -27.04 16.67
N LEU A 144 9.60 -27.41 17.95
CA LEU A 144 8.55 -26.91 18.84
C LEU A 144 9.14 -26.56 20.21
N ILE A 145 8.64 -25.50 20.84
CA ILE A 145 9.03 -25.09 22.19
C ILE A 145 7.78 -25.05 23.06
N PHE A 146 7.78 -25.72 24.20
CA PHE A 146 6.66 -25.72 25.13
C PHE A 146 7.02 -25.01 26.43
N CYS A 147 6.04 -24.33 27.03
CA CYS A 147 6.20 -23.73 28.34
C CYS A 147 6.11 -24.81 29.42
N GLY A 148 7.17 -25.02 30.21
CA GLY A 148 7.17 -26.01 31.29
C GLY A 148 6.19 -25.74 32.45
N LYS A 149 5.56 -24.57 32.50
CA LYS A 149 4.58 -24.19 33.54
C LYS A 149 3.12 -24.39 33.13
N CYS A 150 2.79 -24.15 31.87
CA CYS A 150 1.40 -24.17 31.40
C CYS A 150 1.19 -25.06 30.18
N ASN A 151 2.24 -25.78 29.73
CA ASN A 151 2.21 -26.75 28.64
C ASN A 151 1.74 -26.19 27.29
N ASN A 152 1.63 -24.87 27.15
CA ASN A 152 1.29 -24.21 25.90
C ASN A 152 2.52 -24.12 24.99
N GLU A 153 2.29 -24.29 23.70
CA GLU A 153 3.29 -24.06 22.67
C GLU A 153 3.67 -22.57 22.64
N ILE A 154 4.98 -22.30 22.61
CA ILE A 154 5.56 -20.98 22.49
C ILE A 154 5.91 -20.77 21.03
N PHE A 155 5.24 -19.79 20.41
CA PHE A 155 5.62 -19.34 19.08
C PHE A 155 7.08 -18.91 19.06
N LYS A 156 7.86 -19.46 18.12
CA LYS A 156 9.30 -19.20 18.00
C LYS A 156 9.65 -17.71 17.99
N TRP A 157 8.81 -16.83 17.44
CA TRP A 157 9.06 -15.39 17.41
C TRP A 157 9.07 -14.73 18.80
N ASN A 158 8.37 -15.31 19.77
CA ASN A 158 8.16 -14.69 21.08
C ASN A 158 9.24 -15.10 22.09
N TYR A 159 9.74 -16.35 22.09
CA TYR A 159 10.70 -16.88 23.08
C TYR A 159 10.31 -16.64 24.57
N TYR A 160 9.03 -16.41 24.86
CA TYR A 160 8.43 -16.39 26.19
C TYR A 160 6.96 -16.83 26.12
N CYS A 161 6.41 -17.31 27.24
CA CYS A 161 5.01 -17.74 27.29
C CYS A 161 4.07 -16.56 27.55
N THR A 162 3.26 -16.19 26.55
CA THR A 162 2.27 -15.10 26.64
C THR A 162 1.19 -15.37 27.70
N SER A 163 0.77 -16.63 27.85
CA SER A 163 -0.25 -17.00 28.85
C SER A 163 0.26 -16.78 30.28
N CYS A 164 1.49 -17.21 30.59
CA CYS A 164 2.11 -16.95 31.89
C CYS A 164 2.43 -15.46 32.08
N TYR A 165 2.90 -14.78 31.02
CA TYR A 165 3.19 -13.34 31.06
C TYR A 165 1.97 -12.50 31.43
N ASN A 166 0.81 -12.83 30.88
CA ASN A 166 -0.44 -12.11 31.17
C ASN A 166 -0.93 -12.33 32.60
N LYS A 167 -0.62 -13.49 33.21
CA LYS A 167 -0.99 -13.82 34.60
C LYS A 167 0.02 -13.31 35.64
N GLU A 168 1.23 -12.93 35.23
CA GLU A 168 2.26 -12.41 36.12
C GLU A 168 1.92 -10.99 36.56
N ILE A 169 1.86 -10.79 37.88
CA ILE A 169 1.52 -9.52 38.55
C ILE A 169 2.75 -8.78 39.07
N ASN A 170 3.88 -9.47 39.24
CA ASN A 170 5.12 -8.83 39.61
C ASN A 170 5.78 -8.20 38.38
N VAL A 171 5.83 -6.87 38.34
CA VAL A 171 6.36 -6.10 37.20
C VAL A 171 7.81 -6.46 36.85
N ILE A 172 8.63 -6.77 37.86
CA ILE A 172 10.05 -7.13 37.66
C ILE A 172 10.14 -8.49 36.97
N LYS A 173 9.39 -9.49 37.47
CA LYS A 173 9.30 -10.80 36.83
C LYS A 173 8.72 -10.70 35.42
N LYS A 174 7.71 -9.87 35.22
CA LYS A 174 7.06 -9.64 33.92
C LYS A 174 8.04 -9.01 32.90
N GLY A 175 8.86 -8.06 33.34
CA GLY A 175 9.94 -7.47 32.56
C GLY A 175 10.98 -8.50 32.15
N HIS A 176 11.50 -9.26 33.12
CA HIS A 176 12.47 -10.33 32.86
C HIS A 176 11.94 -11.43 31.93
N MET A 177 10.65 -11.79 32.05
CA MET A 177 10.03 -12.80 31.19
C MET A 177 10.12 -12.43 29.71
N ARG A 178 9.98 -11.14 29.37
CA ARG A 178 9.85 -10.67 27.98
C ARG A 178 11.11 -10.00 27.43
N PHE A 179 11.83 -9.24 28.23
CA PHE A 179 12.94 -8.39 27.80
C PHE A 179 14.30 -8.80 28.38
N GLY A 180 14.35 -9.77 29.31
CA GLY A 180 15.58 -10.11 30.02
C GLY A 180 15.94 -9.06 31.08
N PRO A 181 17.21 -8.89 31.47
CA PRO A 181 17.61 -7.94 32.52
C PRO A 181 17.59 -6.47 32.08
N ASN A 182 17.65 -6.19 30.78
CA ASN A 182 17.75 -4.83 30.23
C ASN A 182 16.37 -4.20 29.97
N PHE A 183 15.57 -4.02 31.03
CA PHE A 183 14.29 -3.28 30.95
C PHE A 183 14.20 -2.25 32.08
N GLU A 184 13.35 -1.24 31.90
CA GLU A 184 13.15 -0.21 32.91
C GLU A 184 11.66 0.02 33.22
N ILE A 185 11.39 0.52 34.43
CA ILE A 185 10.05 0.91 34.85
C ILE A 185 9.86 2.41 34.59
N PHE A 186 8.88 2.73 33.74
CA PHE A 186 8.47 4.10 33.50
C PHE A 186 7.72 4.65 34.70
N LYS A 187 8.35 5.61 35.39
CA LYS A 187 7.81 6.20 36.62
C LYS A 187 6.63 7.10 36.33
N LYS A 188 5.60 7.04 37.17
CA LYS A 188 4.41 7.92 37.08
C LYS A 188 4.79 9.40 37.16
N SER A 189 5.79 9.75 37.97
CA SER A 189 6.28 11.14 38.10
C SER A 189 6.83 11.72 36.80
N ASP A 190 7.36 10.87 35.90
CA ASP A 190 7.88 11.32 34.61
C ASP A 190 6.78 11.81 33.65
N TYR A 191 5.51 11.47 33.92
CA TYR A 191 4.40 12.08 33.19
C TYR A 191 4.31 13.58 33.43
N CYS A 192 4.56 14.03 34.65
CA CYS A 192 4.44 15.44 35.04
C CYS A 192 5.77 16.19 34.95
N ASN A 193 6.89 15.49 35.05
CA ASN A 193 8.21 16.11 35.18
C ASN A 193 8.99 16.20 33.87
N LEU A 194 8.68 15.37 32.88
CA LEU A 194 9.43 15.27 31.63
C LEU A 194 8.54 15.52 30.42
N ASN A 195 9.05 16.30 29.46
CA ASN A 195 8.49 16.40 28.12
C ASN A 195 8.84 15.16 27.27
N LEU A 196 8.31 15.09 26.04
CA LEU A 196 8.45 13.90 25.20
C LEU A 196 9.91 13.61 24.79
N GLU A 197 10.71 14.65 24.51
CA GLU A 197 12.12 14.51 24.15
C GLU A 197 12.96 14.02 25.33
N GLU A 198 12.70 14.54 26.53
CA GLU A 198 13.36 14.12 27.76
C GLU A 198 13.04 12.66 28.12
N ARG A 199 11.78 12.23 27.93
CA ARG A 199 11.40 10.81 28.10
C ARG A 199 12.10 9.92 27.09
N ARG A 200 12.19 10.36 25.83
CA ARG A 200 12.92 9.63 24.79
C ARG A 200 14.38 9.46 25.21
N ALA A 201 15.06 10.55 25.56
CA ALA A 201 16.45 10.50 26.00
C ALA A 201 16.65 9.58 27.21
N LYS A 202 15.73 9.61 28.19
CA LYS A 202 15.81 8.80 29.41
C LYS A 202 15.62 7.30 29.17
N TYR A 203 14.72 6.91 28.27
CA TYR A 203 14.28 5.51 28.14
C TYR A 203 14.71 4.81 26.84
N MET A 204 15.32 5.50 25.88
CA MET A 204 15.63 4.96 24.54
C MET A 204 16.57 3.73 24.55
N ASN A 205 17.47 3.64 25.52
CA ASN A 205 18.52 2.60 25.57
C ASN A 205 18.08 1.27 26.21
N TYR A 206 16.87 1.19 26.78
CA TYR A 206 16.36 -0.05 27.39
C TYR A 206 15.60 -0.90 26.37
N ASP A 207 15.71 -2.23 26.43
CA ASP A 207 15.04 -3.13 25.47
C ASP A 207 13.52 -3.14 25.63
N GLY A 208 13.04 -2.97 26.87
CA GLY A 208 11.64 -2.82 27.20
C GLY A 208 11.40 -1.77 28.28
N ILE A 209 10.24 -1.12 28.21
CA ILE A 209 9.79 -0.14 29.20
C ILE A 209 8.43 -0.59 29.70
N LEU A 210 8.25 -0.76 31.02
CA LEU A 210 6.98 -1.14 31.62
C LEU A 210 6.39 0.03 32.41
N CYS A 211 5.09 0.27 32.26
CA CYS A 211 4.40 1.31 33.02
C CYS A 211 4.31 0.93 34.50
N GLU A 212 4.72 1.82 35.40
CA GLU A 212 4.61 1.62 36.86
C GLU A 212 3.15 1.43 37.34
N ILE A 213 2.19 2.00 36.62
CA ILE A 213 0.77 2.03 37.03
C ILE A 213 0.04 0.74 36.65
N CYS A 214 0.14 0.32 35.39
CA CYS A 214 -0.63 -0.82 34.86
C CYS A 214 0.24 -2.00 34.41
N TYR A 215 1.56 -1.90 34.56
CA TYR A 215 2.53 -2.93 34.20
C TYR A 215 2.51 -3.35 32.72
N ASN A 216 1.82 -2.58 31.88
CA ASN A 216 1.82 -2.76 30.44
C ASN A 216 3.05 -2.11 29.80
N GLN A 217 3.47 -2.67 28.68
CA GLN A 217 4.59 -2.13 27.92
C GLN A 217 4.26 -0.74 27.38
N ILE A 218 5.20 0.18 27.56
CA ILE A 218 5.16 1.50 26.94
C ILE A 218 5.74 1.40 25.54
N SER A 219 5.03 2.02 24.59
CA SER A 219 5.49 2.11 23.20
C SER A 219 6.74 2.96 23.11
N LYS A 220 7.81 2.42 22.49
CA LYS A 220 9.03 3.19 22.15
C LYS A 220 8.80 4.26 21.09
N TRP A 221 7.63 4.29 20.45
CA TRP A 221 7.25 5.35 19.52
C TRP A 221 6.65 6.55 20.24
N ASN A 222 5.80 6.29 21.24
CA ASN A 222 4.97 7.33 21.85
C ASN A 222 5.44 7.73 23.27
N TYR A 223 6.31 6.94 23.92
CA TYR A 223 6.84 7.19 25.27
C TYR A 223 5.78 7.56 26.32
N HIS A 224 4.59 6.97 26.20
CA HIS A 224 3.52 7.01 27.19
C HIS A 224 2.75 5.69 27.22
N CYS A 225 2.07 5.40 28.32
CA CYS A 225 1.20 4.25 28.41
C CYS A 225 -0.16 4.54 27.74
N ILE A 226 -0.51 3.79 26.70
CA ILE A 226 -1.80 3.91 26.00
C ILE A 226 -2.96 3.53 26.92
N HIS A 227 -2.79 2.47 27.72
CA HIS A 227 -3.81 2.03 28.66
C HIS A 227 -4.11 3.12 29.70
N CYS A 228 -3.10 3.67 30.37
CA CYS A 228 -3.32 4.76 31.34
C CYS A 228 -3.89 6.01 30.68
N TYR A 229 -3.51 6.32 29.44
CA TYR A 229 -4.09 7.43 28.70
C TYR A 229 -5.59 7.24 28.44
N ASN A 230 -6.00 6.03 28.05
CA ASN A 230 -7.41 5.73 27.73
C ASN A 230 -8.29 5.71 28.99
N GLU A 231 -7.78 5.21 30.10
CA GLU A 231 -8.49 5.14 31.38
C GLU A 231 -8.58 6.50 32.12
N GLU A 232 -7.71 7.46 31.79
CA GLU A 232 -7.69 8.76 32.47
C GLU A 232 -8.86 9.66 32.02
N THR A 233 -9.52 10.30 32.97
CA THR A 233 -10.73 11.12 32.74
C THR A 233 -10.50 12.60 33.01
N ASP A 234 -9.37 12.96 33.63
CA ASP A 234 -8.93 14.33 33.85
C ASP A 234 -8.09 14.83 32.66
N THR A 235 -8.46 16.00 32.11
CA THR A 235 -7.81 16.56 30.91
C THR A 235 -6.38 16.98 31.12
N ILE A 236 -6.07 17.50 32.29
CA ILE A 236 -4.72 17.93 32.61
C ILE A 236 -3.83 16.70 32.76
N LYS A 237 -4.32 15.66 33.45
CA LYS A 237 -3.58 14.39 33.59
C LYS A 237 -3.43 13.65 32.26
N LYS A 238 -4.45 13.62 31.40
CA LYS A 238 -4.35 13.09 30.03
C LYS A 238 -3.27 13.79 29.21
N GLY A 239 -3.23 15.12 29.31
CA GLY A 239 -2.21 15.94 28.66
C GLY A 239 -0.81 15.61 29.14
N HIS A 240 -0.63 15.51 30.46
CA HIS A 240 0.64 15.08 31.04
C HIS A 240 1.04 13.67 30.62
N ILE A 241 0.09 12.72 30.56
CA ILE A 241 0.39 11.36 30.12
C ILE A 241 0.95 11.36 28.70
N LYS A 242 0.29 12.05 27.76
CA LYS A 242 0.65 11.98 26.33
C LYS A 242 1.75 12.95 25.91
N PHE A 243 1.72 14.20 26.39
CA PHE A 243 2.57 15.29 25.92
C PHE A 243 3.55 15.81 26.99
N GLY A 244 3.43 15.36 28.24
CA GLY A 244 4.24 15.87 29.34
C GLY A 244 3.88 17.28 29.74
N THR A 245 4.88 18.15 29.90
CA THR A 245 4.66 19.54 30.32
C THR A 245 4.24 20.46 29.16
N ASN A 246 4.39 20.04 27.90
CA ASN A 246 4.23 20.90 26.72
C ASN A 246 2.89 20.71 25.98
N PHE A 247 1.77 20.97 26.65
CA PHE A 247 0.44 20.99 26.02
C PHE A 247 -0.40 22.19 26.45
N LYS A 248 -1.48 22.47 25.70
CA LYS A 248 -2.48 23.46 26.08
C LYS A 248 -3.92 22.95 25.95
N ILE A 249 -4.80 23.61 26.69
CA ILE A 249 -6.24 23.42 26.59
C ILE A 249 -6.78 24.36 25.49
N PHE A 250 -7.56 23.79 24.58
CA PHE A 250 -8.16 24.46 23.45
C PHE A 250 -9.27 25.41 23.88
N ASN A 251 -9.09 26.70 23.59
CA ASN A 251 -10.16 27.68 23.67
C ASN A 251 -10.90 27.81 22.33
N CYS A 252 -12.19 27.47 22.32
CA CYS A 252 -13.05 27.52 21.13
C CYS A 252 -13.30 28.94 20.60
N ASN A 253 -13.10 29.98 21.41
CA ASN A 253 -13.49 31.35 21.08
C ASN A 253 -12.44 32.13 20.25
N LEU A 254 -11.27 31.54 19.96
CA LEU A 254 -10.19 32.21 19.23
C LEU A 254 -10.32 32.06 17.69
N ASN A 255 -9.90 33.07 16.94
CA ASN A 255 -9.81 33.06 15.48
C ASN A 255 -8.56 32.29 14.97
N LEU A 256 -8.38 32.08 13.65
CA LEU A 256 -7.28 31.26 13.12
C LEU A 256 -5.90 31.83 13.47
N GLU A 257 -5.72 33.13 13.33
CA GLU A 257 -4.44 33.82 13.52
C GLU A 257 -4.05 33.83 15.00
N GLU A 258 -5.04 34.08 15.88
CA GLU A 258 -4.91 33.93 17.34
C GLU A 258 -4.59 32.49 17.75
N ARG A 259 -5.21 31.48 17.11
CA ARG A 259 -4.95 30.06 17.40
C ARG A 259 -3.55 29.64 16.98
N LYS A 260 -3.07 30.07 15.81
CA LYS A 260 -1.71 29.78 15.35
C LYS A 260 -0.69 30.38 16.30
N SER A 261 -0.78 31.69 16.52
CA SER A 261 0.10 32.39 17.47
C SER A 261 0.07 31.78 18.87
N LYS A 262 -1.10 31.35 19.35
CA LYS A 262 -1.25 30.82 20.70
C LYS A 262 -0.87 29.35 20.86
N TYR A 263 -1.06 28.50 19.85
CA TYR A 263 -0.95 27.04 20.02
C TYR A 263 0.11 26.34 19.17
N GLU A 264 0.70 27.00 18.16
CA GLU A 264 1.66 26.40 17.22
C GLU A 264 2.87 25.76 17.91
N LYS A 265 3.33 26.36 19.02
CA LYS A 265 4.51 25.92 19.77
C LYS A 265 4.29 24.74 20.74
N TYR A 266 3.07 24.23 20.89
CA TYR A 266 2.77 23.16 21.84
C TYR A 266 2.72 21.79 21.13
N ASP A 267 3.11 20.74 21.85
CA ASP A 267 3.18 19.37 21.31
C ASP A 267 1.78 18.76 21.16
N GLY A 268 0.85 19.14 22.02
CA GLY A 268 -0.54 18.70 21.98
C GLY A 268 -1.52 19.80 22.37
N ILE A 269 -2.73 19.72 21.81
CA ILE A 269 -3.86 20.57 22.16
C ILE A 269 -5.02 19.69 22.57
N LEU A 270 -5.51 19.85 23.80
CA LEU A 270 -6.65 19.09 24.33
C LEU A 270 -7.91 19.93 24.40
N CYS A 271 -9.05 19.36 24.05
CA CYS A 271 -10.35 19.98 24.24
C CYS A 271 -10.82 19.81 25.70
N GLU A 272 -11.08 20.90 26.41
CA GLU A 272 -11.61 20.87 27.78
C GLU A 272 -12.96 20.15 27.89
N LYS A 273 -13.78 20.20 26.82
CA LYS A 273 -15.14 19.67 26.81
C LYS A 273 -15.21 18.15 26.54
N CYS A 274 -14.48 17.68 25.52
CA CYS A 274 -14.46 16.24 25.15
C CYS A 274 -13.29 15.48 25.77
N ASN A 275 -12.34 16.18 26.37
CA ASN A 275 -11.13 15.59 26.93
C ASN A 275 -10.27 14.79 25.91
N ASN A 276 -10.32 15.21 24.64
CA ASN A 276 -9.60 14.59 23.54
C ASN A 276 -8.67 15.57 22.84
N GLU A 277 -7.67 15.00 22.17
CA GLU A 277 -6.72 15.75 21.35
C GLU A 277 -7.38 16.30 20.09
N ILE A 278 -7.02 17.54 19.76
CA ILE A 278 -7.39 18.20 18.51
C ILE A 278 -6.21 18.11 17.56
N ASP A 279 -6.41 17.45 16.42
CA ASP A 279 -5.37 17.33 15.38
C ASP A 279 -4.90 18.72 14.91
N LYS A 280 -3.58 18.83 14.69
CA LYS A 280 -2.94 20.02 14.12
C LYS A 280 -3.52 20.42 12.77
N GLN A 281 -4.06 19.49 11.99
CA GLN A 281 -4.70 19.78 10.72
C GLN A 281 -6.05 20.51 10.88
N TYR A 282 -6.81 20.24 11.95
CA TYR A 282 -8.18 20.77 12.11
C TYR A 282 -8.24 22.22 12.57
N TYR A 283 -7.24 22.74 13.30
CA TYR A 283 -7.20 24.18 13.62
C TYR A 283 -6.45 25.02 12.58
N ASN A 284 -5.73 24.40 11.63
CA ASN A 284 -5.00 25.09 10.56
C ASN A 284 -5.88 25.46 9.34
N TYR A 285 -7.11 24.95 9.28
CA TYR A 285 -8.10 25.30 8.27
C TYR A 285 -9.09 26.36 8.78
N ASP A 286 -9.01 27.58 8.25
CA ASP A 286 -10.06 28.57 8.45
C ASP A 286 -11.18 28.40 7.43
N ARG A 287 -12.13 27.51 7.73
CA ARG A 287 -13.41 27.44 7.01
C ARG A 287 -14.44 28.48 7.54
N ARG A 288 -14.05 29.32 8.52
CA ARG A 288 -14.92 30.28 9.22
C ARG A 288 -14.92 31.69 8.62
N VAL A 289 -14.00 32.05 7.71
CA VAL A 289 -13.98 33.38 7.06
C VAL A 289 -15.30 33.71 6.36
N LYS A 290 -16.00 32.71 5.79
CA LYS A 290 -17.28 32.92 5.07
C LYS A 290 -18.53 32.86 5.98
N TYR A 291 -18.46 32.18 7.13
CA TYR A 291 -19.62 31.88 7.98
C TYR A 291 -19.41 32.24 9.46
N LYS A 292 -18.55 33.23 9.73
CA LYS A 292 -18.16 33.70 11.08
C LYS A 292 -19.34 34.01 12.02
N ASN A 293 -20.53 34.24 11.45
CA ASN A 293 -21.74 34.66 12.15
C ASN A 293 -22.87 33.60 12.17
N PHE A 294 -22.61 32.35 11.75
CA PHE A 294 -23.66 31.32 11.64
C PHE A 294 -23.32 30.06 12.44
N ASP A 295 -24.25 29.60 13.28
CA ASP A 295 -24.11 28.38 14.09
C ASP A 295 -24.19 27.08 13.26
N TYR A 296 -24.70 27.16 12.03
CA TYR A 296 -24.93 26.04 11.11
C TYR A 296 -24.74 26.48 9.64
N ILE A 297 -24.47 25.52 8.76
CA ILE A 297 -24.50 25.72 7.29
C ILE A 297 -25.80 25.10 6.77
N LEU A 298 -26.46 25.78 5.83
CA LEU A 298 -27.64 25.24 5.13
C LEU A 298 -27.18 24.46 3.89
N CYS A 299 -27.72 23.26 3.69
CA CYS A 299 -27.57 22.52 2.44
C CYS A 299 -28.27 23.29 1.31
N GLU A 300 -27.55 23.69 0.27
CA GLU A 300 -28.13 24.45 -0.85
C GLU A 300 -29.26 23.73 -1.61
N LYS A 301 -29.40 22.40 -1.45
CA LYS A 301 -30.40 21.61 -2.19
C LYS A 301 -31.67 21.30 -1.39
N CYS A 302 -31.56 21.15 -0.07
CA CYS A 302 -32.68 20.74 0.78
C CYS A 302 -32.90 21.65 1.99
N ASP A 303 -32.12 22.73 2.10
CA ASP A 303 -32.14 23.70 3.19
C ASP A 303 -31.99 23.09 4.60
N ARG A 304 -31.57 21.83 4.70
CA ARG A 304 -31.26 21.20 5.98
C ARG A 304 -30.02 21.83 6.59
N LYS A 305 -30.10 22.12 7.88
CA LYS A 305 -29.00 22.64 8.68
C LYS A 305 -27.99 21.53 8.96
N TYR A 306 -26.70 21.83 8.98
CA TYR A 306 -25.68 20.95 9.56
C TYR A 306 -24.60 21.76 10.30
N HIS A 307 -24.08 21.22 11.40
CA HIS A 307 -23.17 21.90 12.30
C HIS A 307 -21.73 21.72 11.82
N TYR A 308 -20.98 22.82 11.81
CA TYR A 308 -19.54 22.84 11.55
C TYR A 308 -18.70 22.94 12.86
N ASN A 309 -19.36 22.99 14.03
CA ASN A 309 -18.79 23.59 15.25
C ASN A 309 -18.59 22.65 16.46
N TYR A 310 -18.18 21.39 16.28
CA TYR A 310 -17.78 20.55 17.42
C TYR A 310 -16.61 19.60 17.09
N CYS A 311 -15.72 19.39 18.07
CA CYS A 311 -14.95 18.14 18.21
C CYS A 311 -15.96 16.99 18.06
N TYR A 312 -15.73 16.02 17.17
CA TYR A 312 -16.65 14.90 16.90
C TYR A 312 -17.21 14.29 18.20
N GLU A 313 -16.35 14.13 19.21
CA GLU A 313 -16.74 13.56 20.49
C GLU A 313 -17.54 14.49 21.42
N CYS A 314 -17.40 15.81 21.31
CA CYS A 314 -18.28 16.75 22.02
C CYS A 314 -19.71 16.66 21.48
N PHE A 315 -19.86 16.59 20.16
CA PHE A 315 -21.17 16.44 19.52
C PHE A 315 -21.79 15.09 19.85
N ASP A 316 -21.02 14.00 19.77
CA ASP A 316 -21.50 12.65 20.11
C ASP A 316 -21.88 12.52 21.60
N LYS A 317 -21.16 13.21 22.50
CA LYS A 317 -21.54 13.28 23.92
C LYS A 317 -22.82 14.11 24.14
N GLU A 318 -22.93 15.29 23.55
CA GLU A 318 -24.16 16.10 23.62
C GLU A 318 -25.36 15.35 23.04
N MET A 319 -25.19 14.66 21.91
CA MET A 319 -26.25 13.86 21.28
C MET A 319 -26.65 12.65 22.12
N ARG A 320 -25.70 11.98 22.79
CA ARG A 320 -26.00 10.89 23.74
C ARG A 320 -26.70 11.38 25.00
N GLU A 321 -26.29 12.52 25.56
CA GLU A 321 -26.95 13.14 26.72
C GLU A 321 -28.35 13.69 26.38
N LEU A 322 -28.54 14.21 25.17
CA LEU A 322 -29.86 14.58 24.64
C LEU A 322 -30.73 13.34 24.39
N SER A 323 -30.16 12.26 23.85
CA SER A 323 -30.85 10.99 23.63
C SER A 323 -31.26 10.33 24.96
N SER A 324 -30.41 10.39 26.00
CA SER A 324 -30.75 9.82 27.31
C SER A 324 -31.85 10.64 28.01
N LYS A 325 -31.79 11.98 27.93
CA LYS A 325 -32.84 12.88 28.44
C LYS A 325 -34.17 12.69 27.70
N LEU A 326 -34.12 12.40 26.40
CA LEU A 326 -35.30 12.03 25.59
C LEU A 326 -35.89 10.68 26.02
N GLN A 327 -35.04 9.69 26.32
CA GLN A 327 -35.47 8.39 26.84
C GLN A 327 -36.11 8.52 28.23
N ASP A 328 -35.57 9.38 29.11
CA ASP A 328 -36.15 9.67 30.42
C ASP A 328 -37.50 10.41 30.30
N TYR A 329 -37.62 11.32 29.33
CA TYR A 329 -38.89 11.99 29.00
C TYR A 329 -39.92 11.02 28.44
N GLU A 330 -39.52 10.10 27.56
CA GLU A 330 -40.39 9.04 27.01
C GLU A 330 -40.79 8.04 28.10
N ASN A 331 -39.88 7.66 29.01
CA ASN A 331 -40.17 6.80 30.16
C ASN A 331 -41.11 7.48 31.18
N PHE A 332 -40.95 8.78 31.42
CA PHE A 332 -41.88 9.58 32.22
C PHE A 332 -43.25 9.66 31.55
N TYR A 333 -43.30 9.91 30.24
CA TYR A 333 -44.54 9.91 29.46
C TYR A 333 -45.23 8.54 29.49
N PHE A 334 -44.48 7.45 29.36
CA PHE A 334 -44.98 6.07 29.41
C PHE A 334 -45.49 5.69 30.82
N LYS A 335 -44.85 6.18 31.88
CA LYS A 335 -45.31 6.01 33.28
C LYS A 335 -46.58 6.80 33.58
N VAL A 336 -46.69 8.04 33.10
CA VAL A 336 -47.89 8.88 33.26
C VAL A 336 -49.06 8.30 32.45
N TYR A 337 -48.81 7.85 31.22
CA TYR A 337 -49.83 7.26 30.34
C TYR A 337 -50.35 5.90 30.85
N LYS A 338 -49.50 5.08 31.51
CA LYS A 338 -49.94 3.83 32.14
C LYS A 338 -50.76 4.05 33.42
N LYS A 339 -50.50 5.11 34.18
CA LYS A 339 -51.24 5.39 35.43
C LYS A 339 -52.66 5.88 35.15
N GLU A 340 -52.86 6.64 34.07
CA GLU A 340 -54.20 7.09 33.62
C GLU A 340 -55.10 5.97 33.09
N THR A 341 -54.58 4.79 32.70
CA THR A 341 -55.42 3.70 32.15
C THR A 341 -56.23 2.88 33.17
N LYS A 342 -55.95 2.99 34.48
CA LYS A 342 -56.78 2.33 35.51
C LYS A 342 -58.03 3.17 35.81
N GLU A 343 -57.84 4.48 36.00
CA GLU A 343 -58.91 5.45 36.22
C GLU A 343 -59.77 5.66 34.95
N LEU A 344 -59.20 5.59 33.74
CA LEU A 344 -59.99 5.60 32.49
C LEU A 344 -60.78 4.31 32.22
N ARG A 345 -60.38 3.15 32.80
CA ARG A 345 -61.15 1.90 32.68
C ARG A 345 -62.36 1.92 33.60
N GLU A 346 -62.18 2.37 34.84
CA GLU A 346 -63.27 2.57 35.80
C GLU A 346 -64.26 3.65 35.32
N LEU A 347 -63.78 4.72 34.66
CA LEU A 347 -64.62 5.75 34.03
C LEU A 347 -65.41 5.28 32.80
N LYS A 348 -64.88 4.31 32.04
CA LYS A 348 -65.57 3.74 30.86
C LYS A 348 -66.61 2.68 31.23
N GLU A 349 -66.37 1.92 32.30
CA GLU A 349 -67.38 1.03 32.89
C GLU A 349 -68.52 1.83 33.54
N LEU A 350 -68.22 2.94 34.23
CA LEU A 350 -69.23 3.88 34.74
C LEU A 350 -70.00 4.59 33.61
N GLN A 351 -69.37 4.92 32.48
CA GLN A 351 -70.05 5.48 31.30
C GLN A 351 -70.96 4.47 30.60
N SER A 352 -70.60 3.19 30.57
CA SER A 352 -71.49 2.12 30.07
C SER A 352 -72.73 1.94 30.93
N ILE A 353 -72.59 2.07 32.26
CA ILE A 353 -73.70 1.96 33.22
C ILE A 353 -74.60 3.22 33.19
N LEU A 354 -74.05 4.39 32.85
CA LEU A 354 -74.78 5.67 32.81
C LEU A 354 -75.46 5.97 31.47
N ILE A 355 -75.14 5.25 30.39
CA ILE A 355 -75.81 5.39 29.09
C ILE A 355 -77.20 4.71 29.09
N ASP A 356 -77.41 3.68 29.90
CA ASP A 356 -78.70 2.98 29.99
C ASP A 356 -79.75 3.70 30.87
N TYR A 357 -79.38 4.73 31.64
CA TYR A 357 -80.26 5.31 32.66
C TYR A 357 -80.52 6.83 32.61
N LYS A 358 -80.27 7.51 31.48
CA LYS A 358 -80.56 8.96 31.43
C LYS A 358 -81.15 9.52 30.13
N ASN A 359 -82.10 8.77 29.56
CA ASN A 359 -83.27 9.38 28.90
C ASN A 359 -84.48 9.52 29.84
N VAL A 360 -84.30 9.35 31.16
CA VAL A 360 -85.33 9.70 32.16
C VAL A 360 -84.67 10.44 33.32
N TYR A 361 -84.36 11.72 33.13
CA TYR A 361 -84.62 12.83 34.07
C TYR A 361 -83.82 14.07 33.67
N PHE A 362 -84.56 15.06 33.22
CA PHE A 362 -84.16 16.45 33.09
C PHE A 362 -83.73 17.04 34.45
N ASN A 363 -82.92 18.10 34.35
CA ASN A 363 -82.84 19.26 35.23
C ASN A 363 -81.84 19.33 36.40
N LEU A 364 -81.01 20.39 36.29
CA LEU A 364 -80.41 21.25 37.34
C LEU A 364 -79.14 20.70 38.03
N ASN A 365 -77.96 21.19 37.62
CA ASN A 365 -77.11 22.21 38.32
C ASN A 365 -76.45 21.66 39.61
N SER A 366 -75.18 21.85 39.96
CA SER A 366 -74.22 22.91 39.67
C SER A 366 -72.83 22.52 40.23
N ASN A 367 -72.03 21.71 39.51
CA ASN A 367 -70.63 21.42 39.93
C ASN A 367 -69.62 21.20 38.77
N LEU A 368 -70.01 21.50 37.52
CA LEU A 368 -69.12 21.37 36.36
C LEU A 368 -68.15 22.55 36.16
N GLY A 369 -68.27 23.63 36.95
CA GLY A 369 -67.48 24.86 36.79
C GLY A 369 -66.00 24.71 37.17
N ILE A 370 -65.72 24.10 38.33
CA ILE A 370 -64.34 23.95 38.84
C ILE A 370 -63.55 22.91 38.01
N PHE A 371 -64.20 21.81 37.61
CA PHE A 371 -63.57 20.80 36.75
C PHE A 371 -63.28 21.31 35.34
N LYS A 372 -64.15 22.15 34.74
CA LYS A 372 -63.85 22.80 33.45
C LYS A 372 -62.68 23.78 33.57
N GLN A 373 -62.59 24.54 34.66
CA GLN A 373 -61.51 25.52 34.85
C GLN A 373 -60.15 24.85 35.13
N ILE A 374 -60.10 23.79 35.94
CA ILE A 374 -58.86 23.02 36.16
C ILE A 374 -58.41 22.34 34.86
N ARG A 375 -59.35 21.75 34.11
CA ARG A 375 -59.07 21.13 32.80
C ARG A 375 -58.59 22.15 31.77
N GLN A 376 -59.18 23.35 31.71
CA GLN A 376 -58.69 24.44 30.85
C GLN A 376 -57.30 24.93 31.25
N ARG A 377 -57.01 25.10 32.55
CA ARG A 377 -55.67 25.51 33.00
C ARG A 377 -54.62 24.43 32.76
N PHE A 378 -54.97 23.16 32.94
CA PHE A 378 -54.10 22.03 32.59
C PHE A 378 -53.88 21.95 31.07
N GLU A 379 -54.93 22.09 30.27
CA GLU A 379 -54.84 22.04 28.80
C GLU A 379 -54.09 23.26 28.22
N ILE A 380 -54.23 24.47 28.79
CA ILE A 380 -53.47 25.65 28.37
C ILE A 380 -51.99 25.52 28.74
N THR A 381 -51.67 25.04 29.94
CA THR A 381 -50.28 24.82 30.37
C THR A 381 -49.64 23.68 29.56
N LYS A 382 -50.40 22.63 29.27
CA LYS A 382 -50.04 21.53 28.37
C LYS A 382 -49.83 22.01 26.94
N TYR A 383 -50.73 22.84 26.36
CA TYR A 383 -50.57 23.37 25.00
C TYR A 383 -49.40 24.35 24.87
N HIS A 384 -49.14 25.18 25.89
CA HIS A 384 -48.07 26.16 25.83
C HIS A 384 -46.68 25.52 26.04
N TYR A 385 -46.57 24.57 26.98
CA TYR A 385 -45.30 23.89 27.30
C TYR A 385 -45.00 22.72 26.35
N ILE A 386 -46.02 21.96 25.93
CA ILE A 386 -45.86 20.90 24.92
C ILE A 386 -45.82 21.51 23.52
N GLY A 387 -46.54 22.60 23.22
CA GLY A 387 -46.48 23.26 21.92
C GLY A 387 -45.11 23.87 21.61
N LYS A 388 -44.49 24.59 22.56
CA LYS A 388 -43.12 25.11 22.39
C LYS A 388 -42.10 23.99 22.26
N ASN A 389 -42.17 22.95 23.11
CA ASN A 389 -41.23 21.83 23.04
C ASN A 389 -41.50 20.92 21.84
N LYS A 390 -42.73 20.80 21.33
CA LYS A 390 -43.08 20.05 20.12
C LYS A 390 -42.73 20.83 18.86
N ILE A 391 -42.75 22.16 18.86
CA ILE A 391 -42.16 22.99 17.80
C ILE A 391 -40.63 22.90 17.84
N PHE A 392 -40.02 22.90 19.03
CA PHE A 392 -38.56 22.74 19.20
C PHE A 392 -38.09 21.32 18.81
N ILE A 393 -38.82 20.27 19.20
CA ILE A 393 -38.58 18.86 18.85
C ILE A 393 -38.96 18.57 17.39
N ASN A 394 -40.02 19.17 16.83
CA ASN A 394 -40.33 19.05 15.40
C ASN A 394 -39.33 19.82 14.54
N ASN A 395 -38.82 20.97 15.00
CA ASN A 395 -37.69 21.64 14.35
C ASN A 395 -36.42 20.78 14.43
N MET A 396 -36.17 20.04 15.51
CA MET A 396 -35.06 19.07 15.58
C MET A 396 -35.29 17.76 14.79
N ARG A 397 -36.54 17.29 14.64
CA ARG A 397 -36.89 16.08 13.86
C ARG A 397 -37.01 16.35 12.35
N TYR A 398 -37.44 17.53 11.91
CA TYR A 398 -37.59 17.89 10.49
C TYR A 398 -36.43 18.73 9.92
N ASN A 399 -35.70 19.51 10.74
CA ASN A 399 -34.48 20.22 10.35
C ASN A 399 -33.23 19.64 11.03
N GLY A 400 -33.21 18.32 11.22
CA GLY A 400 -32.13 17.61 11.92
C GLY A 400 -30.75 17.95 11.36
N VAL A 401 -29.86 18.34 12.25
CA VAL A 401 -28.46 18.57 11.94
C VAL A 401 -27.79 17.24 11.65
N HIS A 402 -27.61 16.95 10.36
CA HIS A 402 -26.93 15.73 9.91
C HIS A 402 -25.41 15.88 9.96
N ASN A 403 -24.73 14.89 10.53
CA ASN A 403 -23.27 14.79 10.47
C ASN A 403 -22.85 14.43 9.03
N CYS A 404 -21.80 15.06 8.51
CA CYS A 404 -21.22 14.70 7.22
C CYS A 404 -19.70 14.69 7.34
N GLU A 405 -19.12 13.49 7.28
CA GLU A 405 -17.66 13.28 7.29
C GLU A 405 -17.00 13.73 5.98
N ARG A 406 -17.80 14.04 4.94
CA ARG A 406 -17.31 14.45 3.63
C ARG A 406 -17.07 15.96 3.59
N GLU A 407 -15.94 16.37 3.00
CA GLU A 407 -15.56 17.77 2.79
C GLU A 407 -16.39 18.46 1.68
N LEU A 408 -17.72 18.40 1.77
CA LEU A 408 -18.62 19.01 0.79
C LEU A 408 -18.73 20.52 1.03
N ARG A 409 -18.62 21.31 -0.04
CA ARG A 409 -18.50 22.77 0.03
C ARG A 409 -19.79 23.49 0.46
N SER A 410 -20.96 22.85 0.34
CA SER A 410 -22.27 23.41 0.72
C SER A 410 -23.47 22.44 0.71
N TYR A 411 -23.25 21.11 0.70
CA TYR A 411 -24.33 20.11 0.57
C TYR A 411 -24.25 19.03 1.65
N CYS A 412 -25.39 18.50 2.08
CA CYS A 412 -25.43 17.37 3.03
C CYS A 412 -25.14 16.03 2.34
N CYS A 413 -24.64 15.07 3.13
CA CYS A 413 -24.31 13.71 2.67
C CYS A 413 -25.51 13.02 2.00
N ASP A 414 -26.72 13.10 2.58
CA ASP A 414 -27.94 12.53 2.00
C ASP A 414 -28.25 13.09 0.60
N CYS A 415 -28.18 14.41 0.42
CA CYS A 415 -28.43 15.02 -0.89
C CYS A 415 -27.38 14.62 -1.92
N TYR A 416 -26.13 14.46 -1.49
CA TYR A 416 -25.05 14.02 -2.36
C TYR A 416 -25.17 12.54 -2.72
N ASP A 417 -25.49 11.67 -1.76
CA ASP A 417 -25.60 10.23 -1.99
C ASP A 417 -26.79 9.90 -2.88
N ASN A 418 -27.91 10.59 -2.68
CA ASN A 418 -29.11 10.50 -3.52
C ASN A 418 -29.00 11.27 -4.85
N GLU A 419 -27.93 12.03 -5.09
CA GLU A 419 -27.72 12.67 -6.39
C GLU A 419 -27.30 11.61 -7.43
N ILE A 420 -28.11 11.52 -8.48
CA ILE A 420 -27.93 10.59 -9.61
C ILE A 420 -27.26 11.27 -10.80
N ASP A 421 -27.38 12.60 -10.93
CA ASP A 421 -26.67 13.35 -11.95
C ASP A 421 -25.19 13.46 -11.58
N ILE A 422 -24.34 12.79 -12.36
CA ILE A 422 -22.89 12.76 -12.18
C ILE A 422 -22.30 14.18 -12.24
N ILE A 423 -22.83 15.06 -13.10
CA ILE A 423 -22.37 16.44 -13.24
C ILE A 423 -22.66 17.21 -11.96
N GLU A 424 -23.89 17.10 -11.46
CA GLU A 424 -24.30 17.76 -10.23
C GLU A 424 -23.55 17.20 -9.00
N LYS A 425 -23.35 15.88 -8.94
CA LYS A 425 -22.54 15.24 -7.90
C LYS A 425 -21.10 15.77 -7.90
N LYS A 426 -20.49 15.95 -9.08
CA LYS A 426 -19.17 16.61 -9.21
C LYS A 426 -19.21 18.08 -8.76
N ARG A 427 -20.26 18.84 -9.13
CA ARG A 427 -20.46 20.22 -8.65
C ARG A 427 -20.51 20.27 -7.13
N MET A 428 -21.24 19.36 -6.50
CA MET A 428 -21.39 19.30 -5.04
C MET A 428 -20.08 18.97 -4.34
N LYS A 429 -19.28 18.07 -4.92
CA LYS A 429 -17.99 17.64 -4.36
C LYS A 429 -16.89 18.68 -4.53
N PHE A 430 -16.73 19.20 -5.74
CA PHE A 430 -15.58 20.00 -6.13
C PHE A 430 -15.89 21.49 -6.26
N GLY A 431 -17.15 21.88 -6.31
CA GLY A 431 -17.59 23.27 -6.49
C GLY A 431 -17.46 23.78 -7.92
N LYS A 432 -17.79 25.07 -8.11
CA LYS A 432 -17.57 25.81 -9.36
C LYS A 432 -16.48 26.85 -9.18
N CYS A 433 -15.74 27.10 -10.26
CA CYS A 433 -14.82 28.22 -10.34
C CYS A 433 -15.61 29.54 -10.33
N LYS A 434 -15.25 30.50 -9.48
CA LYS A 434 -15.90 31.82 -9.45
C LYS A 434 -15.70 32.65 -10.73
N GLU A 435 -14.65 32.38 -11.49
CA GLU A 435 -14.26 33.19 -12.66
C GLU A 435 -14.86 32.66 -13.96
N CYS A 436 -14.76 31.36 -14.21
CA CYS A 436 -15.28 30.76 -15.45
C CYS A 436 -16.57 29.96 -15.25
N LEU A 437 -17.08 29.85 -14.01
CA LEU A 437 -18.31 29.15 -13.63
C LEU A 437 -18.33 27.63 -13.95
N LYS A 438 -17.25 27.09 -14.52
CA LYS A 438 -17.08 25.64 -14.75
C LYS A 438 -16.93 24.88 -13.43
N ILE A 439 -17.45 23.66 -13.41
CA ILE A 439 -17.27 22.73 -12.29
C ILE A 439 -15.80 22.33 -12.22
N HIS A 440 -15.24 22.33 -11.01
CA HIS A 440 -13.88 21.86 -10.80
C HIS A 440 -13.80 20.35 -11.07
N GLU A 441 -12.73 19.90 -11.72
CA GLU A 441 -12.47 18.48 -11.94
C GLU A 441 -12.09 17.77 -10.63
N ASP A 442 -11.47 18.50 -9.71
CA ASP A 442 -11.01 18.02 -8.40
C ASP A 442 -10.89 19.15 -7.36
N LEU A 443 -10.22 18.88 -6.23
CA LEU A 443 -10.00 19.83 -5.14
C LEU A 443 -8.81 20.79 -5.36
N ASP A 444 -8.07 20.62 -6.46
CA ASP A 444 -6.81 21.30 -6.76
C ASP A 444 -7.01 22.63 -7.51
N GLY A 445 -8.26 23.07 -7.68
CA GLY A 445 -8.59 24.40 -8.19
C GLY A 445 -9.09 24.39 -9.64
N CYS A 446 -9.07 25.54 -10.31
CA CYS A 446 -9.57 25.66 -11.67
C CYS A 446 -8.43 25.59 -12.69
N LEU A 447 -8.15 24.39 -13.21
CA LEU A 447 -7.10 24.19 -14.23
C LEU A 447 -7.29 25.09 -15.45
N SER A 448 -8.54 25.38 -15.85
CA SER A 448 -8.84 26.24 -17.00
C SER A 448 -8.58 27.73 -16.76
N CYS A 449 -8.54 28.20 -15.51
CA CYS A 449 -8.23 29.60 -15.18
C CYS A 449 -6.76 29.81 -14.84
N ASN A 450 -6.05 28.76 -14.41
CA ASN A 450 -4.62 28.82 -14.07
C ASN A 450 -3.76 29.52 -15.14
N PRO A 451 -3.90 29.23 -16.46
CA PRO A 451 -3.16 29.95 -17.50
C PRO A 451 -3.32 31.47 -17.43
N LYS A 452 -4.54 31.97 -17.20
CA LYS A 452 -4.80 33.41 -17.08
C LYS A 452 -4.17 34.01 -15.83
N HIS A 453 -4.06 33.24 -14.76
CA HIS A 453 -3.36 33.68 -13.54
C HIS A 453 -1.85 33.77 -13.78
N PHE A 454 -1.25 32.76 -14.41
CA PHE A 454 0.17 32.79 -14.77
C PHE A 454 0.50 33.94 -15.72
N GLN A 455 -0.34 34.20 -16.73
CA GLN A 455 -0.15 35.32 -17.66
C GLN A 455 -0.05 36.68 -16.96
N ARG A 456 -0.75 36.89 -15.83
CA ARG A 456 -0.64 38.12 -15.03
C ARG A 456 0.67 38.23 -14.25
N ASP A 457 1.39 37.13 -14.11
CA ASP A 457 2.64 37.03 -13.36
C ASP A 457 3.87 36.97 -14.29
N PHE A 458 3.71 36.87 -15.62
CA PHE A 458 4.83 36.74 -16.55
C PHE A 458 5.79 37.93 -16.52
N ASP A 459 5.30 39.15 -16.31
CA ASP A 459 6.15 40.34 -16.21
C ASP A 459 6.84 40.48 -14.83
N LYS A 460 6.52 39.60 -13.87
CA LYS A 460 7.07 39.65 -12.50
C LYS A 460 8.36 38.88 -12.32
N TRP A 461 8.78 38.10 -13.32
CA TRP A 461 10.00 37.32 -13.27
C TRP A 461 10.62 37.19 -14.67
N THR A 462 11.93 36.96 -14.73
CA THR A 462 12.64 36.58 -15.96
C THR A 462 13.85 35.73 -15.57
N SER A 463 14.18 34.76 -16.41
CA SER A 463 15.41 33.99 -16.30
C SER A 463 16.64 34.69 -16.91
N ARG A 464 16.45 35.89 -17.48
CA ARG A 464 17.42 36.58 -18.35
C ARG A 464 17.71 35.80 -19.64
N ASN A 465 16.91 34.78 -19.94
CA ASN A 465 17.00 34.00 -21.16
C ASN A 465 15.61 33.80 -21.78
N GLU A 466 15.40 34.40 -22.95
CA GLU A 466 14.10 34.39 -23.63
C GLU A 466 13.63 32.98 -24.01
N ILE A 467 14.54 32.05 -24.28
CA ILE A 467 14.19 30.66 -24.65
C ILE A 467 13.64 29.92 -23.43
N ILE A 468 14.28 30.06 -22.28
CA ILE A 468 13.79 29.49 -21.01
C ILE A 468 12.44 30.13 -20.64
N ASP A 469 12.34 31.45 -20.72
CA ASP A 469 11.12 32.19 -20.36
C ASP A 469 9.94 31.71 -21.22
N LYS A 470 10.11 31.64 -22.55
CA LYS A 470 9.08 31.12 -23.47
C LYS A 470 8.71 29.67 -23.18
N LEU A 471 9.67 28.82 -22.80
CA LEU A 471 9.39 27.42 -22.48
C LEU A 471 8.55 27.29 -21.20
N ILE A 472 8.92 28.00 -20.14
CA ILE A 472 8.17 28.03 -18.88
C ILE A 472 6.78 28.61 -19.11
N GLN A 473 6.66 29.76 -19.79
CA GLN A 473 5.38 30.38 -20.11
C GLN A 473 4.50 29.45 -20.97
N GLY A 474 5.10 28.78 -21.96
CA GLY A 474 4.42 27.77 -22.78
C GLY A 474 3.89 26.60 -21.96
N ASN A 475 4.67 26.10 -20.99
CA ASN A 475 4.24 25.07 -20.03
C ASN A 475 3.04 25.56 -19.19
N GLN A 476 3.13 26.78 -18.65
CA GLN A 476 2.12 27.39 -17.76
C GLN A 476 0.83 27.82 -18.48
N ASN A 477 0.89 28.08 -19.78
CA ASN A 477 -0.27 28.41 -20.62
C ASN A 477 -1.16 27.20 -20.91
N ILE A 478 -0.65 25.98 -20.75
CA ILE A 478 -1.43 24.75 -20.93
C ILE A 478 -2.13 24.43 -19.61
N SER A 479 -3.41 24.08 -19.66
CA SER A 479 -4.14 23.59 -18.47
C SER A 479 -3.61 22.23 -18.02
N ARG A 480 -2.53 22.23 -17.24
CA ARG A 480 -1.87 21.04 -16.70
C ARG A 480 -2.09 20.91 -15.20
N LYS A 481 -2.35 19.68 -14.76
CA LYS A 481 -2.48 19.35 -13.34
C LYS A 481 -1.11 19.10 -12.68
N TYR A 482 -0.20 18.45 -13.41
CA TYR A 482 1.13 18.05 -12.94
C TYR A 482 2.20 18.45 -13.95
N GLY A 483 3.47 18.47 -13.53
CA GLY A 483 4.60 18.86 -14.40
C GLY A 483 4.61 20.36 -14.73
N LEU A 484 4.11 21.18 -13.79
CA LEU A 484 4.22 22.63 -13.87
C LEU A 484 5.69 23.04 -13.68
N LEU A 485 6.21 23.83 -14.61
CA LEU A 485 7.54 24.40 -14.51
C LEU A 485 7.46 25.83 -13.96
N GLU A 486 8.38 26.18 -13.07
CA GLU A 486 8.52 27.52 -12.49
C GLU A 486 9.93 28.08 -12.77
N TRP A 487 10.02 29.40 -12.93
CA TRP A 487 11.28 30.08 -12.67
C TRP A 487 11.39 30.31 -11.17
N ILE A 488 12.47 29.81 -10.57
CA ILE A 488 12.67 29.84 -9.12
C ILE A 488 13.91 30.67 -8.82
N SER A 489 13.72 31.79 -8.13
CA SER A 489 14.82 32.66 -7.73
C SER A 489 15.75 31.93 -6.76
N TYR A 490 17.06 32.05 -6.97
CA TYR A 490 18.06 31.24 -6.28
C TYR A 490 18.13 31.53 -4.77
N ASP A 491 17.78 32.74 -4.34
CA ASP A 491 17.67 33.15 -2.93
C ASP A 491 16.59 32.38 -2.14
N LYS A 492 15.70 31.65 -2.83
CA LYS A 492 14.70 30.78 -2.21
C LYS A 492 15.26 29.43 -1.75
N PHE A 493 16.54 29.15 -2.04
CA PHE A 493 17.21 27.92 -1.64
C PHE A 493 18.13 28.16 -0.45
N THR A 494 18.01 27.30 0.56
CA THR A 494 18.89 27.26 1.73
C THR A 494 19.48 25.86 1.90
N ASN A 495 20.50 25.72 2.75
CA ASN A 495 21.16 24.44 3.05
C ASN A 495 21.60 23.68 1.79
N ILE A 496 22.27 24.38 0.88
CA ILE A 496 22.75 23.81 -0.38
C ILE A 496 23.97 22.92 -0.09
N ASN A 497 23.84 21.61 -0.32
CA ASN A 497 24.89 20.63 -0.05
C ASN A 497 25.23 19.84 -1.31
N TYR A 498 26.52 19.63 -1.58
CA TYR A 498 26.96 18.84 -2.72
C TYR A 498 26.63 17.34 -2.52
N ILE A 499 26.06 16.71 -3.56
CA ILE A 499 25.73 15.27 -3.56
C ILE A 499 26.75 14.50 -4.40
N ALA A 500 26.89 14.87 -5.67
CA ALA A 500 27.68 14.10 -6.63
C ALA A 500 28.04 14.91 -7.88
N LYS A 501 29.04 14.43 -8.61
CA LYS A 501 29.43 14.92 -9.93
C LYS A 501 29.47 13.74 -10.90
N GLY A 502 28.69 13.85 -11.96
CA GLY A 502 28.71 12.93 -13.11
C GLY A 502 29.56 13.47 -14.26
N GLY A 503 29.51 12.78 -15.40
CA GLY A 503 30.21 13.20 -16.62
C GLY A 503 29.69 14.53 -17.19
N PHE A 504 28.40 14.82 -17.00
CA PHE A 504 27.71 15.96 -17.64
C PHE A 504 27.17 17.00 -16.66
N ALA A 505 27.13 16.71 -15.36
CA ALA A 505 26.47 17.56 -14.38
C ALA A 505 27.04 17.41 -12.97
N LYS A 506 26.83 18.42 -12.14
CA LYS A 506 26.95 18.38 -10.68
C LYS A 506 25.56 18.42 -10.06
N VAL A 507 25.35 17.67 -8.99
CA VAL A 507 24.06 17.61 -8.28
C VAL A 507 24.26 18.03 -6.83
N TYR A 508 23.35 18.88 -6.35
CA TYR A 508 23.30 19.38 -4.98
C TYR A 508 21.91 19.09 -4.39
N SER A 509 21.79 18.93 -3.08
CA SER A 509 20.51 19.03 -2.37
C SER A 509 20.34 20.47 -1.87
N ALA A 510 19.09 20.93 -1.76
CA ALA A 510 18.77 22.19 -1.12
C ALA A 510 17.36 22.16 -0.51
N ILE A 511 17.06 23.10 0.38
CA ILE A 511 15.72 23.34 0.90
C ILE A 511 15.13 24.53 0.14
N TRP A 512 14.02 24.31 -0.57
CA TRP A 512 13.22 25.36 -1.18
C TRP A 512 12.18 25.87 -0.18
N ILE A 513 12.33 27.10 0.31
CA ILE A 513 11.54 27.64 1.42
C ILE A 513 10.03 27.73 1.15
N ASP A 514 9.65 28.09 -0.08
CA ASP A 514 8.26 28.29 -0.47
C ASP A 514 7.62 26.97 -0.95
N GLY A 515 8.43 26.09 -1.52
CA GLY A 515 8.00 24.85 -2.16
C GLY A 515 7.21 25.05 -3.47
N PRO A 516 6.89 23.94 -4.17
CA PRO A 516 6.17 23.99 -5.44
C PRO A 516 4.75 24.53 -5.28
N ILE A 517 4.24 25.16 -6.35
CA ILE A 517 2.83 25.57 -6.42
C ILE A 517 1.92 24.35 -6.28
N LYS A 518 0.99 24.43 -5.33
CA LYS A 518 -0.05 23.43 -5.08
C LYS A 518 -1.31 23.75 -5.86
N LYS A 519 -1.84 24.97 -5.69
CA LYS A 519 -3.09 25.42 -6.36
C LYS A 519 -3.33 26.91 -6.26
N TRP A 520 -4.16 27.44 -7.15
CA TRP A 520 -4.72 28.79 -7.01
C TRP A 520 -5.77 28.86 -5.91
N SER A 521 -5.65 29.81 -4.98
CA SER A 521 -6.69 30.09 -3.98
C SER A 521 -7.48 31.33 -4.35
N GLN A 522 -8.77 31.13 -4.64
CA GLN A 522 -9.73 32.21 -4.88
C GLN A 522 -10.03 33.04 -3.61
N LEU A 523 -9.70 32.54 -2.42
CA LEU A 523 -9.92 33.28 -1.17
C LEU A 523 -8.82 34.32 -0.94
N SER A 524 -7.55 33.91 -1.11
CA SER A 524 -6.41 34.82 -0.97
C SER A 524 -6.02 35.49 -2.29
N ASN A 525 -6.69 35.15 -3.40
CA ASN A 525 -6.35 35.58 -4.77
C ASN A 525 -4.85 35.39 -5.08
N ASN A 526 -4.29 34.25 -4.67
CA ASN A 526 -2.86 33.97 -4.77
C ASN A 526 -2.59 32.45 -4.81
N TRP A 527 -1.40 32.07 -5.30
CA TRP A 527 -0.91 30.69 -5.31
C TRP A 527 -0.69 30.17 -3.89
N LYS A 528 -1.25 29.00 -3.58
CA LYS A 528 -0.90 28.20 -2.41
C LYS A 528 0.23 27.26 -2.79
N ARG A 529 1.24 27.18 -1.93
CA ARG A 529 2.43 26.34 -2.12
C ARG A 529 2.50 25.26 -1.04
N ASN A 530 3.33 24.25 -1.26
CA ASN A 530 3.52 23.16 -0.31
C ASN A 530 4.35 23.55 0.93
N GLY A 531 5.00 24.71 0.93
CA GLY A 531 5.94 25.11 1.99
C GLY A 531 7.29 24.43 1.81
N SER A 532 8.15 24.59 2.82
CA SER A 532 9.54 24.11 2.81
C SER A 532 9.68 22.67 2.29
N THR A 533 10.41 22.50 1.19
CA THR A 533 10.54 21.22 0.48
C THR A 533 12.01 20.96 0.12
N THR A 534 12.51 19.75 0.41
CA THR A 534 13.85 19.32 -0.04
C THR A 534 13.84 19.00 -1.53
N ILE A 535 14.80 19.54 -2.28
CA ILE A 535 14.93 19.39 -3.73
C ILE A 535 16.36 19.02 -4.13
N ALA A 536 16.53 18.56 -5.36
CA ALA A 536 17.82 18.34 -5.99
C ALA A 536 18.07 19.39 -7.07
N LEU A 537 19.21 20.08 -7.02
CA LEU A 537 19.67 21.02 -8.04
C LEU A 537 20.66 20.30 -8.95
N LYS A 538 20.30 20.09 -10.22
CA LYS A 538 21.18 19.52 -11.25
C LYS A 538 21.76 20.66 -12.10
N VAL A 539 23.04 20.96 -11.92
CA VAL A 539 23.80 21.96 -12.67
C VAL A 539 24.54 21.26 -13.81
N LEU A 540 24.17 21.52 -15.06
CA LEU A 540 24.90 20.96 -16.20
C LEU A 540 26.25 21.67 -16.38
N ASN A 541 27.25 20.96 -16.91
CA ASN A 541 28.55 21.56 -17.21
C ASN A 541 28.40 22.66 -18.27
N ASN A 542 29.10 23.79 -18.09
CA ASN A 542 29.06 24.96 -18.99
C ASN A 542 27.65 25.55 -19.21
N SER A 543 26.74 25.45 -18.23
CA SER A 543 25.37 25.93 -18.39
C SER A 543 25.25 27.47 -18.42
N GLU A 544 26.32 28.21 -18.14
CA GLU A 544 26.45 29.66 -18.43
C GLU A 544 26.03 30.01 -19.88
N ASN A 545 26.39 29.17 -20.84
CA ASN A 545 25.93 29.25 -22.23
C ASN A 545 25.00 28.07 -22.47
N ILE A 546 23.68 28.26 -22.30
CA ILE A 546 22.66 27.22 -22.45
C ILE A 546 23.00 26.28 -23.61
N SER A 547 23.38 25.04 -23.27
CA SER A 547 23.71 24.04 -24.26
C SER A 547 22.45 23.48 -24.90
N GLU A 548 22.55 22.98 -26.14
CA GLU A 548 21.45 22.26 -26.78
C GLU A 548 21.03 21.05 -25.92
N ASP A 549 21.99 20.40 -25.25
CA ASP A 549 21.74 19.29 -24.32
C ASP A 549 20.86 19.73 -23.12
N PHE A 550 21.10 20.91 -22.53
CA PHE A 550 20.26 21.47 -21.47
C PHE A 550 18.83 21.71 -21.95
N LEU A 551 18.68 22.33 -23.12
CA LEU A 551 17.36 22.61 -23.69
C LEU A 551 16.62 21.32 -24.04
N ASN A 552 17.32 20.30 -24.53
CA ASN A 552 16.73 19.00 -24.84
C ASN A 552 16.24 18.28 -23.59
N GLU A 553 17.05 18.26 -22.52
CA GLU A 553 16.64 17.69 -21.24
C GLU A 553 15.41 18.44 -20.68
N LEU A 554 15.40 19.77 -20.75
CA LEU A 554 14.27 20.58 -20.31
C LEU A 554 13.01 20.36 -21.14
N LYS A 555 13.11 20.30 -22.49
CA LYS A 555 12.01 19.96 -23.39
C LYS A 555 11.46 18.57 -23.06
N PHE A 556 12.33 17.63 -22.68
CA PHE A 556 11.93 16.29 -22.27
C PHE A 556 11.10 16.33 -20.98
N PHE A 557 11.60 16.96 -19.92
CA PHE A 557 10.85 17.16 -18.67
C PHE A 557 9.51 17.86 -18.92
N ASN A 558 9.48 18.88 -19.79
CA ASN A 558 8.24 19.57 -20.14
C ASN A 558 7.17 18.64 -20.77
N LYS A 559 7.58 17.53 -21.40
CA LYS A 559 6.65 16.52 -21.95
C LYS A 559 6.24 15.48 -20.92
N VAL A 560 7.19 14.98 -20.12
CA VAL A 560 6.95 13.76 -19.30
C VAL A 560 6.84 13.99 -17.78
N SER A 561 7.24 15.15 -17.25
CA SER A 561 7.31 15.39 -15.79
C SER A 561 5.95 15.35 -15.08
N GLY A 562 4.84 15.39 -15.82
CA GLY A 562 3.49 15.26 -15.28
C GLY A 562 3.00 13.82 -15.07
N TYR A 563 3.76 12.83 -15.55
CA TYR A 563 3.36 11.42 -15.49
C TYR A 563 3.87 10.72 -14.22
N LEU A 564 3.17 9.66 -13.82
CA LEU A 564 3.54 8.85 -12.66
C LEU A 564 4.87 8.13 -12.89
N CYS A 565 5.61 7.92 -11.81
CA CYS A 565 6.90 7.21 -11.81
C CYS A 565 7.98 7.89 -12.69
N ILE A 566 7.83 9.18 -13.00
CA ILE A 566 8.85 10.02 -13.64
C ILE A 566 9.32 11.06 -12.62
N ILE A 567 10.64 11.27 -12.52
CA ILE A 567 11.19 12.32 -11.66
C ILE A 567 10.58 13.66 -12.04
N LYS A 568 10.05 14.36 -11.04
CA LYS A 568 9.45 15.67 -11.26
C LYS A 568 10.54 16.72 -11.43
N CYS A 569 10.42 17.53 -12.47
CA CYS A 569 11.09 18.81 -12.59
C CYS A 569 10.10 19.89 -12.15
N PHE A 570 10.46 20.63 -11.11
CA PHE A 570 9.66 21.75 -10.62
C PHE A 570 9.94 23.04 -11.38
N GLY A 571 11.10 23.14 -12.04
CA GLY A 571 11.50 24.37 -12.67
C GLY A 571 12.99 24.52 -12.88
N ILE A 572 13.39 25.77 -13.04
CA ILE A 572 14.75 26.18 -13.38
C ILE A 572 15.16 27.32 -12.45
N THR A 573 16.43 27.36 -12.11
CA THR A 573 17.06 28.47 -11.41
C THR A 573 18.40 28.80 -12.05
N GLN A 574 19.00 29.93 -11.67
CA GLN A 574 20.34 30.31 -12.05
C GLN A 574 21.10 30.76 -10.81
N ASP A 575 22.28 30.20 -10.60
CA ASP A 575 23.18 30.63 -9.55
C ASP A 575 23.71 32.04 -9.89
N PRO A 576 23.47 33.06 -9.04
CA PRO A 576 23.87 34.44 -9.32
C PRO A 576 25.39 34.65 -9.29
N ILE A 577 26.16 33.74 -8.69
CA ILE A 577 27.63 33.83 -8.61
C ILE A 577 28.26 33.22 -9.85
N THR A 578 27.84 32.00 -10.20
CA THR A 578 28.45 31.25 -11.31
C THR A 578 27.73 31.47 -12.64
N ASN A 579 26.55 32.12 -12.65
CA ASN A 579 25.66 32.25 -13.81
C ASN A 579 25.20 30.93 -14.44
N ASN A 580 25.50 29.79 -13.83
CA ASN A 580 25.10 28.48 -14.31
C ASN A 580 23.62 28.25 -14.03
N TYR A 581 22.88 27.84 -15.07
CA TYR A 581 21.51 27.36 -14.91
C TYR A 581 21.49 25.96 -14.29
N ALA A 582 20.46 25.70 -13.48
CA ALA A 582 20.22 24.43 -12.82
C ALA A 582 18.75 24.01 -12.94
N LEU A 583 18.52 22.71 -13.15
CA LEU A 583 17.20 22.10 -13.04
C LEU A 583 16.86 21.85 -11.57
N VAL A 584 15.64 22.20 -11.17
CA VAL A 584 15.12 21.98 -9.82
C VAL A 584 14.27 20.72 -9.83
N LEU A 585 14.81 19.61 -9.32
CA LEU A 585 14.22 18.27 -9.41
C LEU A 585 13.73 17.78 -8.05
N GLN A 586 12.83 16.79 -8.07
CA GLN A 586 12.44 16.03 -6.90
C GLN A 586 13.66 15.36 -6.25
N TYR A 587 13.85 15.59 -4.95
CA TYR A 587 14.86 14.89 -4.18
C TYR A 587 14.41 13.46 -3.86
N MET A 588 15.33 12.49 -3.98
CA MET A 588 15.06 11.06 -3.84
C MET A 588 15.85 10.50 -2.65
N GLU A 589 15.21 10.39 -1.50
CA GLU A 589 15.85 10.05 -0.22
C GLU A 589 16.58 8.70 -0.23
N ASN A 590 16.04 7.70 -0.94
CA ASN A 590 16.68 6.38 -1.02
C ASN A 590 17.72 6.28 -2.16
N GLY A 591 17.98 7.38 -2.89
CA GLY A 591 18.96 7.42 -3.98
C GLY A 591 18.56 6.56 -5.17
N ASP A 592 19.55 6.04 -5.89
CA ASP A 592 19.38 5.21 -7.07
C ASP A 592 19.08 3.73 -6.75
N LEU A 593 18.47 3.02 -7.72
CA LEU A 593 18.01 1.65 -7.60
C LEU A 593 19.18 0.69 -7.32
N ARG A 594 20.36 0.94 -7.89
CA ARG A 594 21.53 0.07 -7.67
C ARG A 594 21.93 0.06 -6.20
N LYS A 595 22.16 1.26 -5.63
CA LYS A 595 22.48 1.39 -4.20
C LYS A 595 21.35 0.91 -3.31
N TYR A 596 20.10 1.10 -3.72
CA TYR A 596 18.94 0.59 -2.97
C TYR A 596 18.95 -0.95 -2.90
N LEU A 597 19.15 -1.63 -4.03
CA LEU A 597 19.20 -3.09 -4.10
C LEU A 597 20.40 -3.66 -3.33
N GLU A 598 21.56 -3.00 -3.36
CA GLU A 598 22.72 -3.37 -2.52
C GLU A 598 22.39 -3.32 -1.03
N ARG A 599 21.84 -2.21 -0.54
CA ARG A 599 21.53 -2.01 0.90
C ARG A 599 20.41 -2.92 1.39
N THR A 600 19.52 -3.32 0.49
CA THR A 600 18.30 -4.09 0.80
C THR A 600 18.35 -5.53 0.31
N ALA A 601 19.46 -6.01 -0.22
CA ALA A 601 19.61 -7.32 -0.84
C ALA A 601 19.00 -8.47 -0.01
N ASN A 602 19.26 -8.47 1.31
CA ASN A 602 18.76 -9.44 2.29
C ASN A 602 17.39 -9.09 2.93
N LYS A 603 16.78 -7.95 2.58
CA LYS A 603 15.59 -7.38 3.23
C LYS A 603 14.40 -7.19 2.27
N ILE A 604 14.67 -6.90 1.01
CA ILE A 604 13.65 -6.55 0.02
C ILE A 604 12.78 -7.76 -0.32
N THR A 605 11.48 -7.63 -0.05
CA THR A 605 10.51 -8.70 -0.26
C THR A 605 10.16 -8.85 -1.74
N TRP A 606 9.56 -9.99 -2.10
CA TRP A 606 9.09 -10.23 -3.45
C TRP A 606 8.05 -9.21 -3.92
N ASP A 607 7.09 -8.85 -3.06
CA ASP A 607 6.08 -7.83 -3.39
C ASP A 607 6.72 -6.45 -3.66
N GLN A 608 7.71 -6.07 -2.85
CA GLN A 608 8.46 -4.83 -3.08
C GLN A 608 9.19 -4.84 -4.41
N ARG A 609 9.84 -5.96 -4.79
CA ARG A 609 10.49 -6.12 -6.11
C ARG A 609 9.47 -5.97 -7.24
N LEU A 610 8.33 -6.64 -7.15
CA LEU A 610 7.26 -6.55 -8.14
C LEU A 610 6.72 -5.13 -8.30
N ASN A 611 6.51 -4.41 -7.18
CA ASN A 611 6.05 -3.02 -7.23
C ASN A 611 7.07 -2.14 -7.97
N LYS A 612 8.38 -2.27 -7.67
CA LYS A 612 9.42 -1.51 -8.40
C LYS A 612 9.49 -1.88 -9.89
N ILE A 613 9.37 -3.16 -10.24
CA ILE A 613 9.28 -3.62 -11.65
C ILE A 613 8.09 -2.95 -12.35
N TYR A 614 6.92 -2.97 -11.71
CA TYR A 614 5.70 -2.37 -12.26
C TYR A 614 5.86 -0.85 -12.47
N ASP A 615 6.39 -0.14 -11.48
CA ASP A 615 6.61 1.31 -11.54
C ASP A 615 7.55 1.70 -12.69
N ILE A 616 8.64 0.96 -12.88
CA ILE A 616 9.62 1.21 -13.96
C ILE A 616 8.98 0.93 -15.33
N CYS A 617 8.21 -0.14 -15.46
CA CYS A 617 7.47 -0.44 -16.70
C CYS A 617 6.43 0.64 -17.02
N LEU A 618 5.72 1.13 -16.01
CA LEU A 618 4.76 2.23 -16.16
C LEU A 618 5.46 3.53 -16.60
N ALA A 619 6.58 3.87 -15.95
CA ALA A 619 7.40 5.02 -16.29
C ALA A 619 7.91 4.96 -17.74
N LEU A 620 8.50 3.82 -18.14
CA LEU A 620 9.01 3.65 -19.50
C LEU A 620 7.89 3.74 -20.54
N ASN A 621 6.73 3.15 -20.25
CA ASN A 621 5.57 3.29 -21.12
C ASN A 621 5.12 4.75 -21.26
N ASN A 622 5.11 5.53 -20.17
CA ASN A 622 4.81 6.97 -20.24
C ASN A 622 5.80 7.74 -21.11
N ILE A 623 7.07 7.34 -21.16
CA ILE A 623 8.07 7.92 -22.06
C ILE A 623 7.76 7.51 -23.52
N HIS A 624 7.60 6.21 -23.78
CA HIS A 624 7.45 5.67 -25.13
C HIS A 624 6.17 6.11 -25.84
N ILE A 625 5.05 6.28 -25.14
CA ILE A 625 3.79 6.78 -25.76
C ILE A 625 3.93 8.21 -26.32
N HIS A 626 4.93 8.97 -25.86
CA HIS A 626 5.24 10.31 -26.40
C HIS A 626 6.26 10.27 -27.55
N GLY A 627 6.60 9.06 -28.03
CA GLY A 627 7.62 8.87 -29.07
C GLY A 627 9.00 9.33 -28.61
N LEU A 628 9.33 9.13 -27.33
CA LEU A 628 10.60 9.51 -26.72
C LEU A 628 11.43 8.26 -26.38
N ILE A 629 12.75 8.36 -26.49
CA ILE A 629 13.71 7.29 -26.18
C ILE A 629 14.62 7.76 -25.04
N HIS A 630 14.80 6.91 -24.01
CA HIS A 630 15.64 7.21 -22.85
C HIS A 630 17.14 7.13 -23.17
N LYS A 631 17.56 6.09 -23.91
CA LYS A 631 18.93 5.83 -24.40
C LYS A 631 19.95 5.37 -23.36
N ASP A 632 19.85 5.85 -22.12
CA ASP A 632 20.74 5.45 -21.02
C ASP A 632 19.94 4.88 -19.83
N LEU A 633 19.04 3.93 -20.11
CA LEU A 633 18.21 3.33 -19.06
C LEU A 633 19.00 2.26 -18.30
N HIS A 634 19.32 2.54 -17.04
CA HIS A 634 20.01 1.61 -16.14
C HIS A 634 19.63 1.92 -14.68
N PRO A 635 19.94 1.04 -13.70
CA PRO A 635 19.56 1.24 -12.31
C PRO A 635 20.12 2.51 -11.64
N GLY A 636 21.16 3.12 -12.20
CA GLY A 636 21.71 4.40 -11.72
C GLY A 636 20.85 5.61 -12.10
N ASN A 637 20.02 5.48 -13.13
CA ASN A 637 19.07 6.50 -13.60
C ASN A 637 17.62 6.20 -13.15
N ILE A 638 17.46 5.21 -12.27
CA ILE A 638 16.19 4.89 -11.62
C ILE A 638 16.34 5.23 -10.15
N PHE A 639 15.46 6.07 -9.62
CA PHE A 639 15.51 6.55 -8.25
C PHE A 639 14.37 5.98 -7.42
N ILE A 640 14.61 5.84 -6.13
CA ILE A 640 13.70 5.17 -5.21
C ILE A 640 13.25 6.16 -4.14
N ASP A 641 11.93 6.22 -3.92
CA ASP A 641 11.37 6.79 -2.70
C ASP A 641 10.78 5.65 -1.83
N PRO A 642 10.26 5.93 -0.62
CA PRO A 642 9.72 4.90 0.26
C PRO A 642 8.62 4.02 -0.38
N THR A 643 7.96 4.51 -1.43
CA THR A 643 6.78 3.88 -2.03
C THR A 643 7.05 3.38 -3.45
N PHE A 644 7.58 4.22 -4.34
CA PHE A 644 7.65 3.96 -5.79
C PHE A 644 9.08 3.97 -6.36
N ALA A 645 9.23 3.51 -7.59
CA ALA A 645 10.42 3.74 -8.42
C ALA A 645 10.16 4.85 -9.44
N TYR A 646 11.18 5.64 -9.77
CA TYR A 646 11.09 6.75 -10.70
C TYR A 646 12.20 6.72 -11.73
N ILE A 647 11.89 6.82 -13.02
CA ILE A 647 12.90 7.03 -14.05
C ILE A 647 13.27 8.52 -14.07
N GLY A 648 14.57 8.82 -14.13
CA GLY A 648 15.12 10.17 -14.25
C GLY A 648 16.39 10.21 -15.08
N ASP A 649 17.09 11.34 -15.02
CA ASP A 649 18.26 11.69 -15.83
C ASP A 649 18.02 11.62 -17.35
N PHE A 650 17.43 12.70 -17.88
CA PHE A 650 17.05 12.77 -19.29
C PHE A 650 18.09 13.47 -20.18
N GLY A 651 19.33 13.61 -19.70
CA GLY A 651 20.40 14.37 -20.38
C GLY A 651 20.81 13.79 -21.74
N LEU A 652 20.53 12.52 -22.01
CA LEU A 652 20.85 11.85 -23.28
C LEU A 652 19.63 11.49 -24.13
N CYS A 653 18.42 11.80 -23.66
CA CYS A 653 17.17 11.37 -24.28
C CYS A 653 16.86 12.13 -25.57
N MET A 654 16.06 11.52 -26.45
CA MET A 654 15.69 12.13 -27.74
C MET A 654 14.31 11.70 -28.26
N PRO A 655 13.69 12.47 -29.16
CA PRO A 655 12.56 12.02 -29.98
C PRO A 655 12.92 10.84 -30.88
N ALA A 656 11.99 9.89 -31.03
CA ALA A 656 12.17 8.69 -31.84
C ALA A 656 12.21 8.95 -33.35
N ASN A 657 11.67 10.10 -33.80
CA ASN A 657 11.59 10.49 -35.21
C ASN A 657 12.71 11.44 -35.66
N GLU A 658 13.63 11.81 -34.77
CA GLU A 658 14.73 12.71 -35.12
C GLU A 658 15.80 11.96 -35.94
N ILE A 659 15.94 12.33 -37.21
CA ILE A 659 16.86 11.68 -38.16
C ILE A 659 18.31 11.92 -37.69
N LEU A 660 19.05 10.83 -37.51
CA LEU A 660 20.45 10.80 -37.07
C LEU A 660 21.46 11.33 -38.10
N SER A 661 21.04 12.23 -39.01
CA SER A 661 21.83 12.70 -40.15
C SER A 661 23.14 13.37 -39.74
N ASN A 662 23.27 13.84 -38.49
CA ASN A 662 24.50 14.47 -37.98
C ASN A 662 25.28 13.63 -36.93
N SER A 663 24.96 12.35 -36.73
CA SER A 663 25.58 11.53 -35.67
C SER A 663 26.65 10.53 -36.13
N ILE A 664 27.09 10.61 -37.39
CA ILE A 664 28.04 9.66 -38.01
C ILE A 664 29.43 9.63 -37.31
N LYS A 665 29.68 10.47 -36.29
CA LYS A 665 30.93 10.49 -35.49
C LYS A 665 30.75 10.73 -33.98
N LYS A 666 29.69 10.27 -33.32
CA LYS A 666 29.62 10.32 -31.84
C LYS A 666 29.85 8.95 -31.22
N ASN A 667 30.81 8.86 -30.30
CA ASN A 667 31.04 7.69 -29.46
C ASN A 667 29.72 7.22 -28.84
N VAL A 668 29.48 5.91 -28.85
CA VAL A 668 28.30 5.30 -28.20
C VAL A 668 28.45 5.51 -26.70
N TYR A 669 27.42 5.99 -25.99
CA TYR A 669 27.50 6.26 -24.55
C TYR A 669 26.57 5.32 -23.79
N GLY A 670 27.02 4.74 -22.68
CA GLY A 670 26.18 3.90 -21.81
C GLY A 670 26.96 2.88 -20.98
N ILE A 671 26.25 1.90 -20.43
CA ILE A 671 26.80 0.82 -19.60
C ILE A 671 26.61 -0.53 -20.31
N ILE A 672 27.71 -1.14 -20.76
CA ILE A 672 27.75 -2.33 -21.64
C ILE A 672 26.68 -3.40 -21.28
N PRO A 673 26.57 -3.88 -20.02
CA PRO A 673 25.55 -4.86 -19.64
C PRO A 673 24.08 -4.53 -19.96
N TYR A 674 23.70 -3.25 -19.98
CA TYR A 674 22.32 -2.82 -20.23
C TYR A 674 22.08 -2.42 -21.68
N MET A 675 23.13 -2.35 -22.50
CA MET A 675 23.03 -1.85 -23.87
C MET A 675 22.61 -2.96 -24.83
N ALA A 676 21.61 -2.64 -25.67
CA ALA A 676 21.15 -3.58 -26.67
C ALA A 676 22.25 -3.92 -27.71
N PRO A 677 22.30 -5.15 -28.24
CA PRO A 677 23.33 -5.59 -29.18
C PRO A 677 23.48 -4.68 -30.39
N GLU A 678 22.37 -4.17 -30.94
CA GLU A 678 22.40 -3.25 -32.07
C GLU A 678 23.08 -1.91 -31.74
N ILE A 679 22.97 -1.44 -30.51
CA ILE A 679 23.57 -0.17 -30.05
C ILE A 679 25.06 -0.36 -29.84
N LEU A 680 25.48 -1.48 -29.25
CA LEU A 680 26.90 -1.83 -29.13
C LEU A 680 27.58 -1.88 -30.51
N ARG A 681 26.83 -2.26 -31.55
CA ARG A 681 27.27 -2.28 -32.97
C ARG A 681 27.22 -0.90 -33.65
N GLY A 682 26.94 0.17 -32.92
CA GLY A 682 26.87 1.53 -33.45
C GLY A 682 25.60 1.85 -34.23
N LYS A 683 24.56 1.00 -34.17
CA LYS A 683 23.25 1.39 -34.71
C LYS A 683 22.57 2.40 -33.79
N PRO A 684 21.68 3.24 -34.33
CA PRO A 684 20.95 4.20 -33.53
C PRO A 684 20.05 3.60 -32.46
N HIS A 685 19.83 4.35 -31.39
CA HIS A 685 18.85 4.01 -30.36
C HIS A 685 17.42 4.01 -30.91
N THR A 686 16.62 3.11 -30.36
CA THR A 686 15.20 2.93 -30.68
C THR A 686 14.40 2.68 -29.40
N LEU A 687 13.07 2.77 -29.47
CA LEU A 687 12.20 2.36 -28.35
C LEU A 687 12.50 0.91 -27.92
N ALA A 688 12.77 0.02 -28.88
CA ALA A 688 13.14 -1.37 -28.61
C ALA A 688 14.49 -1.52 -27.88
N SER A 689 15.42 -0.56 -28.02
CA SER A 689 16.68 -0.57 -27.29
C SER A 689 16.51 -0.24 -25.80
N ASP A 690 15.56 0.62 -25.44
CA ASP A 690 15.18 0.83 -24.03
C ASP A 690 14.51 -0.42 -23.44
N VAL A 691 13.70 -1.14 -24.25
CA VAL A 691 13.06 -2.40 -23.83
C VAL A 691 14.08 -3.49 -23.51
N TYR A 692 15.18 -3.57 -24.27
CA TYR A 692 16.30 -4.45 -23.94
C TYR A 692 16.87 -4.13 -22.56
N SER A 693 17.15 -2.84 -22.33
CA SER A 693 17.67 -2.35 -21.05
C SER A 693 16.72 -2.68 -19.89
N LEU A 694 15.41 -2.51 -20.10
CA LEU A 694 14.36 -2.88 -19.16
C LEU A 694 14.41 -4.37 -18.80
N GLY A 695 14.56 -5.27 -19.79
CA GLY A 695 14.68 -6.71 -19.55
C GLY A 695 15.83 -7.07 -18.61
N VAL A 696 16.99 -6.43 -18.82
CA VAL A 696 18.18 -6.59 -17.96
C VAL A 696 17.90 -6.07 -16.54
N ILE A 697 17.26 -4.90 -16.42
CA ILE A 697 16.91 -4.28 -15.12
C ILE A 697 15.92 -5.14 -14.34
N ILE A 698 14.89 -5.67 -15.01
CA ILE A 698 13.92 -6.57 -14.38
C ILE A 698 14.64 -7.79 -13.79
N ASN A 699 15.54 -8.40 -14.57
CA ASN A 699 16.33 -9.53 -14.07
C ASN A 699 17.18 -9.14 -12.85
N GLU A 700 17.84 -7.98 -12.87
CA GLU A 700 18.64 -7.48 -11.74
C GLU A 700 17.81 -7.18 -10.48
N ILE A 701 16.58 -6.67 -10.61
CA ILE A 701 15.69 -6.50 -9.44
C ILE A 701 15.33 -7.86 -8.84
N ILE A 702 15.09 -8.86 -9.69
CA ILE A 702 14.76 -10.22 -9.26
C ILE A 702 15.96 -10.91 -8.61
N THR A 703 17.16 -10.74 -9.16
CA THR A 703 18.36 -11.42 -8.65
C THR A 703 19.10 -10.63 -7.57
N VAL A 704 18.87 -9.31 -7.47
CA VAL A 704 19.66 -8.29 -6.76
C VAL A 704 21.13 -8.20 -7.19
N ILE A 705 21.55 -9.04 -8.14
CA ILE A 705 22.93 -9.21 -8.61
C ILE A 705 23.11 -8.38 -9.90
N PRO A 706 24.09 -7.46 -9.95
CA PRO A 706 24.37 -6.70 -11.15
C PRO A 706 24.73 -7.64 -12.33
N PRO A 707 24.26 -7.34 -13.56
CA PRO A 707 24.51 -8.20 -14.72
C PRO A 707 26.00 -8.27 -15.03
N PHE A 708 26.50 -9.48 -15.31
CA PHE A 708 27.90 -9.76 -15.68
C PHE A 708 28.95 -9.32 -14.65
N ASN A 709 28.59 -9.27 -13.37
CA ASN A 709 29.47 -8.78 -12.31
C ASN A 709 30.71 -9.62 -12.04
N ASN A 710 30.82 -10.81 -12.61
CA ASN A 710 31.94 -11.73 -12.43
C ASN A 710 33.02 -11.60 -13.52
N GLN A 711 32.92 -10.61 -14.42
CA GLN A 711 33.86 -10.44 -15.53
C GLN A 711 34.13 -8.96 -15.87
N PRO A 712 35.23 -8.65 -16.59
CA PRO A 712 35.49 -7.31 -17.07
C PRO A 712 34.39 -6.80 -18.00
N HIS A 713 34.09 -5.50 -17.91
CA HIS A 713 33.20 -4.83 -18.86
C HIS A 713 34.02 -4.20 -19.97
N ASP A 714 34.48 -4.99 -20.92
CA ASP A 714 35.37 -4.58 -22.00
C ASP A 714 34.78 -4.87 -23.40
N HIS A 715 35.61 -4.73 -24.44
CA HIS A 715 35.22 -5.05 -25.81
C HIS A 715 34.80 -6.52 -25.98
N PHE A 716 35.39 -7.45 -25.22
CA PHE A 716 35.04 -8.87 -25.30
C PHE A 716 33.64 -9.12 -24.73
N LEU A 717 33.27 -8.47 -23.62
CA LEU A 717 31.88 -8.56 -23.13
C LEU A 717 30.88 -8.03 -24.17
N ALA A 718 31.19 -6.90 -24.82
CA ALA A 718 30.32 -6.35 -25.86
C ALA A 718 30.16 -7.32 -27.06
N LEU A 719 31.25 -7.97 -27.49
CA LEU A 719 31.24 -9.04 -28.49
C LEU A 719 30.36 -10.22 -28.06
N ASP A 720 30.53 -10.70 -26.83
CA ASP A 720 29.80 -11.86 -26.31
C ASP A 720 28.29 -11.57 -26.21
N ILE A 721 27.90 -10.36 -25.77
CA ILE A 721 26.50 -9.90 -25.78
C ILE A 721 25.92 -9.92 -27.20
N CYS A 722 26.68 -9.43 -28.18
CA CYS A 722 26.28 -9.49 -29.59
C CYS A 722 26.09 -10.94 -30.05
N ARG A 723 26.94 -11.87 -29.60
CA ARG A 723 26.84 -13.30 -29.93
C ARG A 723 25.73 -14.05 -29.16
N GLY A 724 24.99 -13.37 -28.30
CA GLY A 724 23.82 -13.94 -27.63
C GLY A 724 24.01 -14.20 -26.14
N LEU A 725 25.15 -13.81 -25.55
CA LEU A 725 25.31 -13.86 -24.09
C LEU A 725 24.25 -12.99 -23.41
N ARG A 726 23.58 -13.54 -22.39
CA ARG A 726 22.59 -12.84 -21.56
C ARG A 726 22.85 -13.12 -20.08
N PRO A 727 22.40 -12.24 -19.17
CA PRO A 727 22.42 -12.53 -17.74
C PRO A 727 21.67 -13.82 -17.40
N ASN A 728 22.12 -14.52 -16.37
CA ASN A 728 21.43 -15.71 -15.88
C ASN A 728 20.09 -15.33 -15.24
N ILE A 729 19.03 -16.05 -15.60
CA ILE A 729 17.73 -15.94 -14.94
C ILE A 729 17.63 -17.06 -13.90
N ARG A 730 17.28 -16.70 -12.66
CA ARG A 730 17.12 -17.66 -11.57
C ARG A 730 15.97 -18.64 -11.83
N GLU A 731 16.17 -19.92 -11.51
CA GLU A 731 15.18 -20.97 -11.71
C GLU A 731 13.87 -20.69 -10.95
N GLU A 732 13.94 -19.99 -9.83
CA GLU A 732 12.80 -19.63 -8.99
C GLU A 732 11.93 -18.53 -9.62
N THR A 733 12.41 -17.84 -10.66
CA THR A 733 11.65 -16.78 -11.35
C THR A 733 10.39 -17.37 -12.00
N PRO A 734 9.20 -16.75 -11.86
CA PRO A 734 7.97 -17.25 -12.47
C PRO A 734 8.12 -17.43 -13.99
N THR A 735 7.69 -18.56 -14.54
CA THR A 735 7.90 -18.91 -15.96
C THR A 735 7.46 -17.80 -16.91
N SER A 736 6.28 -17.24 -16.70
CA SER A 736 5.78 -16.15 -17.56
C SER A 736 6.59 -14.85 -17.43
N LEU A 737 7.20 -14.59 -16.28
CA LEU A 737 8.12 -13.46 -16.11
C LEU A 737 9.47 -13.75 -16.76
N LYS A 738 9.97 -14.99 -16.71
CA LYS A 738 11.18 -15.41 -17.46
C LYS A 738 10.97 -15.21 -18.96
N GLU A 739 9.85 -15.67 -19.50
CA GLU A 739 9.50 -15.49 -20.91
C GLU A 739 9.43 -14.01 -21.31
N LEU A 740 8.87 -13.16 -20.44
CA LEU A 740 8.82 -11.72 -20.66
C LEU A 740 10.22 -11.10 -20.70
N ILE A 741 11.09 -11.43 -19.74
CA ILE A 741 12.50 -10.99 -19.71
C ILE A 741 13.21 -11.44 -21.01
N ILE A 742 13.02 -12.70 -21.40
CA ILE A 742 13.62 -13.27 -22.61
C ILE A 742 13.18 -12.54 -23.87
N LYS A 743 11.89 -12.23 -23.99
CA LYS A 743 11.37 -11.43 -25.10
C LYS A 743 11.91 -10.00 -25.09
N CYS A 744 12.06 -9.38 -23.92
CA CYS A 744 12.56 -8.01 -23.81
C CYS A 744 14.00 -7.87 -24.31
N TRP A 745 14.87 -8.84 -24.05
CA TRP A 745 16.28 -8.78 -24.44
C TRP A 745 16.65 -9.59 -25.69
N ASP A 746 15.68 -9.87 -26.56
CA ASP A 746 15.90 -10.56 -27.85
C ASP A 746 16.96 -9.80 -28.68
N ALA A 747 17.87 -10.52 -29.34
CA ALA A 747 18.88 -9.93 -30.21
C ALA A 747 18.28 -9.15 -31.40
N ASN A 748 17.11 -9.54 -31.88
CA ASN A 748 16.36 -8.83 -32.91
C ASN A 748 15.40 -7.83 -32.24
N PRO A 749 15.59 -6.50 -32.43
CA PRO A 749 14.73 -5.50 -31.82
C PRO A 749 13.25 -5.59 -32.25
N VAL A 750 12.94 -6.18 -33.41
CA VAL A 750 11.55 -6.35 -33.90
C VAL A 750 10.78 -7.39 -33.08
N ASN A 751 11.47 -8.36 -32.47
CA ASN A 751 10.84 -9.40 -31.66
C ASN A 751 10.51 -8.92 -30.23
N ARG A 752 11.04 -7.75 -29.83
CA ARG A 752 10.84 -7.22 -28.49
C ARG A 752 9.43 -6.62 -28.37
N PRO A 753 8.72 -6.87 -27.26
CA PRO A 753 7.38 -6.34 -27.05
C PRO A 753 7.42 -4.81 -26.87
N ALA A 754 6.35 -4.13 -27.24
CA ALA A 754 6.21 -2.71 -26.94
C ALA A 754 6.03 -2.48 -25.43
N SER A 755 6.47 -1.33 -24.90
CA SER A 755 6.31 -0.98 -23.47
C SER A 755 4.88 -1.14 -22.95
N LYS A 756 3.88 -0.82 -23.80
CA LYS A 756 2.46 -0.95 -23.49
C LYS A 756 2.04 -2.41 -23.30
N GLU A 757 2.59 -3.32 -24.10
CA GLU A 757 2.30 -4.75 -24.02
C GLU A 757 2.93 -5.34 -22.76
N ILE A 758 4.16 -4.94 -22.42
CA ILE A 758 4.84 -5.33 -21.18
C ILE A 758 4.01 -4.93 -19.97
N LEU A 759 3.55 -3.67 -19.92
CA LEU A 759 2.72 -3.16 -18.83
C LEU A 759 1.39 -3.92 -18.72
N TYR A 760 0.76 -4.25 -19.85
CA TYR A 760 -0.48 -5.02 -19.89
C TYR A 760 -0.29 -6.45 -19.35
N ILE A 761 0.77 -7.14 -19.77
CA ILE A 761 1.11 -8.49 -19.28
C ILE A 761 1.35 -8.47 -17.77
N LEU A 762 2.16 -7.52 -17.27
CA LEU A 762 2.44 -7.39 -15.85
C LEU A 762 1.19 -7.09 -15.03
N SER A 763 0.33 -6.18 -15.52
CA SER A 763 -0.93 -5.82 -14.83
C SER A 763 -1.86 -7.01 -14.67
N ASN A 764 -2.03 -7.81 -15.73
CA ASN A 764 -2.91 -8.97 -15.71
C ASN A 764 -2.42 -10.11 -14.81
N LYS A 765 -1.09 -10.26 -14.70
CA LYS A 765 -0.46 -11.33 -13.92
C LYS A 765 0.00 -10.89 -12.54
N LEU A 766 -0.24 -9.64 -12.15
CA LEU A 766 0.28 -9.08 -10.89
C LEU A 766 -0.20 -9.85 -9.66
N SER A 767 -1.48 -10.22 -9.63
CA SER A 767 -2.06 -11.02 -8.53
C SER A 767 -1.46 -12.43 -8.47
N GLU A 768 -1.27 -13.07 -9.63
CA GLU A 768 -0.60 -14.36 -9.76
C GLU A 768 0.83 -14.29 -9.21
N TYR A 769 1.61 -13.30 -9.64
CA TYR A 769 2.98 -13.11 -9.18
C TYR A 769 3.08 -12.87 -7.68
N ARG A 770 2.16 -12.08 -7.10
CA ARG A 770 2.12 -11.82 -5.65
C ARG A 770 1.86 -13.08 -4.83
N ASN A 771 1.05 -14.00 -5.37
CA ASN A 771 0.68 -15.23 -4.69
C ASN A 771 1.73 -16.34 -4.83
N MET A 772 2.77 -16.16 -5.64
CA MET A 772 3.89 -17.09 -5.73
C MET A 772 4.91 -16.79 -4.63
N PRO A 773 5.08 -17.65 -3.61
CA PRO A 773 6.15 -17.47 -2.64
C PRO A 773 7.48 -17.79 -3.31
N LEU A 774 8.14 -16.78 -3.89
CA LEU A 774 9.57 -16.91 -4.18
C LEU A 774 10.30 -17.00 -2.84
N LYS A 775 10.61 -18.23 -2.42
CA LYS A 775 11.68 -18.48 -1.46
C LYS A 775 13.00 -18.27 -2.18
N LEU A 776 13.33 -17.02 -2.50
CA LEU A 776 14.70 -16.70 -2.84
C LEU A 776 15.53 -16.93 -1.57
N SER A 777 16.23 -18.06 -1.52
CA SER A 777 17.14 -18.45 -0.43
C SER A 777 18.39 -17.56 -0.50
N TYR A 778 18.25 -16.28 -0.18
CA TYR A 778 19.40 -15.40 -0.03
C TYR A 778 20.08 -15.67 1.30
N ASN A 779 21.12 -16.50 1.27
CA ASN A 779 22.21 -16.42 2.24
C ASN A 779 23.37 -15.67 1.57
N LEU A 780 23.21 -14.36 1.33
CA LEU A 780 24.25 -13.51 0.72
C LEU A 780 25.49 -13.34 1.62
N ASN A 781 25.42 -13.75 2.89
CA ASN A 781 26.55 -13.70 3.81
C ASN A 781 27.62 -14.76 3.52
N GLU A 782 27.35 -15.75 2.65
CA GLU A 782 28.29 -16.81 2.29
C GLU A 782 28.77 -16.73 0.83
N SER A 783 28.17 -15.90 -0.03
CA SER A 783 28.53 -15.80 -1.45
C SER A 783 29.20 -14.46 -1.81
N ASN A 784 30.42 -14.52 -2.39
CA ASN A 784 31.12 -13.35 -2.96
C ASN A 784 30.42 -12.76 -4.22
N GLU A 785 29.19 -13.20 -4.53
CA GLU A 785 28.45 -12.86 -5.74
C GLU A 785 27.96 -11.41 -5.81
N LEU A 786 28.05 -10.63 -4.73
CA LEU A 786 27.70 -9.21 -4.77
C LEU A 786 28.90 -8.30 -5.05
N GLN A 787 30.12 -8.79 -4.88
CA GLN A 787 31.33 -8.01 -5.14
C GLN A 787 31.63 -8.06 -6.64
N PRO A 788 31.51 -6.92 -7.36
CA PRO A 788 31.83 -6.90 -8.76
C PRO A 788 33.33 -7.15 -8.97
N TYR A 789 33.65 -7.83 -10.07
CA TYR A 789 35.01 -8.00 -10.54
C TYR A 789 35.68 -6.61 -10.65
N PRO A 790 36.95 -6.43 -10.27
CA PRO A 790 37.58 -5.10 -10.21
C PRO A 790 37.53 -4.28 -11.51
N LEU A 791 37.45 -4.96 -12.66
CA LEU A 791 37.32 -4.33 -13.99
C LEU A 791 35.88 -4.28 -14.53
N ALA A 792 34.88 -4.68 -13.73
CA ALA A 792 33.48 -4.46 -14.03
C ALA A 792 33.12 -3.01 -13.68
N THR A 793 32.50 -2.29 -14.61
CA THR A 793 32.14 -0.88 -14.43
C THR A 793 30.66 -0.66 -14.74
N TYR A 794 29.93 -0.14 -13.76
CA TYR A 794 28.50 0.20 -13.85
C TYR A 794 28.27 1.71 -13.92
N MET A 795 29.19 2.42 -14.57
CA MET A 795 29.11 3.85 -14.82
C MET A 795 29.08 4.10 -16.32
N SER A 796 28.16 4.95 -16.77
CA SER A 796 28.02 5.32 -18.17
C SER A 796 29.28 6.04 -18.65
N ARG A 797 29.79 5.63 -19.81
CA ARG A 797 31.04 6.16 -20.40
C ARG A 797 30.98 6.12 -21.93
N PRO A 798 31.83 6.88 -22.65
CA PRO A 798 31.94 6.72 -24.08
C PRO A 798 32.58 5.37 -24.42
N LEU A 799 32.04 4.73 -25.46
CA LEU A 799 32.42 3.43 -25.99
C LEU A 799 32.66 3.59 -27.49
N ASN A 800 33.72 2.95 -27.98
CA ASN A 800 34.05 2.91 -29.39
C ASN A 800 34.29 1.46 -29.78
N PHE A 801 33.28 0.84 -30.38
CA PHE A 801 33.36 -0.52 -30.90
C PHE A 801 33.09 -0.48 -32.40
N GLN A 802 34.14 -0.46 -33.21
CA GLN A 802 34.02 -0.58 -34.66
C GLN A 802 33.88 -2.06 -35.04
N ASN A 803 33.00 -2.35 -36.01
CA ASN A 803 32.92 -3.65 -36.72
C ASN A 803 32.57 -4.90 -35.86
N LEU A 804 31.64 -4.79 -34.90
CA LEU A 804 31.09 -5.96 -34.18
C LEU A 804 30.17 -6.84 -35.09
N LEU A 805 30.26 -8.17 -34.92
CA LEU A 805 29.53 -9.20 -35.70
C LEU A 805 27.99 -9.06 -35.65
N LYS A 806 27.28 -9.70 -36.60
CA LYS A 806 25.80 -9.78 -36.56
C LYS A 806 25.34 -10.48 -35.29
N SER A 807 24.29 -9.93 -34.68
CA SER A 807 23.78 -10.42 -33.41
C SER A 807 22.91 -11.66 -33.58
N ILE A 808 23.07 -12.64 -32.67
CA ILE A 808 22.38 -13.94 -32.72
C ILE A 808 21.73 -14.22 -31.36
N ASN A 809 20.58 -14.91 -31.36
CA ASN A 809 20.01 -15.51 -30.15
C ASN A 809 20.63 -16.90 -29.97
N CYS A 810 21.58 -17.05 -29.04
CA CYS A 810 22.16 -18.35 -28.75
C CYS A 810 21.29 -19.12 -27.74
N THR A 811 20.99 -20.38 -28.03
CA THR A 811 20.21 -21.27 -27.16
C THR A 811 21.05 -22.00 -26.11
N ASN A 812 22.39 -22.01 -26.23
CA ASN A 812 23.29 -22.78 -25.38
C ASN A 812 24.42 -21.92 -24.78
N GLN A 813 24.17 -21.32 -23.61
CA GLN A 813 25.08 -20.33 -22.98
C GLN A 813 26.42 -20.92 -22.51
N GLN A 814 26.51 -22.24 -22.31
CA GLN A 814 27.71 -22.91 -21.77
C GLN A 814 28.89 -22.98 -22.77
N GLU A 815 28.62 -23.01 -24.08
CA GLU A 815 29.67 -23.08 -25.11
C GLU A 815 30.54 -21.79 -25.17
N PHE A 816 29.95 -20.63 -24.84
CA PHE A 816 30.67 -19.35 -24.85
C PHE A 816 31.70 -19.23 -23.71
N ILE A 817 31.33 -19.66 -22.51
CA ILE A 817 32.23 -19.62 -21.34
C ILE A 817 33.42 -20.56 -21.55
N SER A 818 33.20 -21.74 -22.14
CA SER A 818 34.27 -22.65 -22.53
C SER A 818 35.24 -22.01 -23.52
N SER A 819 34.75 -21.29 -24.56
CA SER A 819 35.64 -20.66 -25.55
C SER A 819 36.65 -19.66 -24.96
N ARG A 820 36.28 -18.91 -23.90
CA ARG A 820 37.20 -18.02 -23.17
C ARG A 820 38.25 -18.79 -22.39
N TYR A 821 37.88 -19.90 -21.74
CA TYR A 821 38.81 -20.70 -20.94
C TYR A 821 39.76 -21.53 -21.81
N THR A 822 39.29 -22.11 -22.92
CA THR A 822 40.15 -22.89 -23.83
C THR A 822 41.20 -22.02 -24.51
N LYS A 823 40.88 -20.74 -24.82
CA LYS A 823 41.86 -19.79 -25.38
C LYS A 823 42.87 -19.28 -24.35
N LYS A 824 42.46 -19.10 -23.08
CA LYS A 824 43.36 -18.64 -22.01
C LYS A 824 44.42 -19.68 -21.63
N ILE A 825 44.11 -20.97 -21.78
CA ILE A 825 45.04 -22.08 -21.48
C ILE A 825 46.04 -22.32 -22.61
N ARG A 826 45.73 -21.94 -23.86
CA ARG A 826 46.60 -22.24 -25.01
C ARG A 826 47.66 -21.19 -25.36
N THR A 827 47.46 -19.90 -25.10
CA THR A 827 48.36 -18.89 -25.71
C THR A 827 49.23 -18.06 -24.77
N GLY A 828 48.99 -17.98 -23.45
CA GLY A 828 49.93 -17.38 -22.49
C GLY A 828 50.40 -15.92 -22.73
N GLN A 829 50.05 -15.31 -23.85
CA GLN A 829 50.41 -13.96 -24.29
C GLN A 829 49.31 -13.45 -25.23
N VAL A 830 49.01 -12.15 -25.08
CA VAL A 830 48.17 -11.38 -25.99
C VAL A 830 49.00 -11.15 -27.26
N ASN A 831 48.77 -11.93 -28.30
CA ASN A 831 49.09 -11.54 -29.67
C ASN A 831 48.05 -12.09 -30.64
N THR A 832 47.72 -11.21 -31.58
CA THR A 832 46.83 -11.37 -32.73
C THR A 832 47.15 -12.62 -33.55
N LEU A 833 46.13 -13.43 -33.87
CA LEU A 833 45.73 -13.87 -35.23
C LEU A 833 44.91 -15.17 -35.24
N ASN A 834 44.01 -15.22 -36.23
CA ASN A 834 43.50 -16.33 -37.04
C ASN A 834 43.59 -17.77 -36.50
N SER A 835 42.43 -18.43 -36.36
CA SER A 835 42.20 -19.77 -36.92
C SER A 835 40.72 -20.15 -36.81
N ASP A 836 40.07 -20.18 -37.98
CA ASP A 836 39.24 -21.26 -38.50
C ASP A 836 38.76 -22.33 -37.51
N GLU A 837 37.46 -22.26 -37.20
CA GLU A 837 36.53 -23.40 -37.06
C GLU A 837 35.13 -22.85 -36.71
N CYS A 838 34.55 -22.07 -37.62
CA CYS A 838 33.10 -21.84 -37.70
C CYS A 838 32.81 -21.34 -39.12
N SER A 839 32.40 -22.25 -39.98
CA SER A 839 32.30 -22.11 -41.44
C SER A 839 31.15 -21.20 -41.93
N ASP A 840 30.90 -20.07 -41.26
CA ASP A 840 29.92 -19.05 -41.72
C ASP A 840 30.35 -17.59 -41.44
N CYS A 841 31.61 -17.34 -41.08
CA CYS A 841 32.11 -15.97 -40.87
C CYS A 841 33.09 -15.56 -41.97
N ILE A 842 32.58 -14.99 -43.07
CA ILE A 842 33.42 -14.20 -43.98
C ILE A 842 33.85 -12.93 -43.23
N ILE A 843 35.11 -12.91 -42.80
CA ILE A 843 35.81 -11.68 -42.42
C ILE A 843 36.32 -11.07 -43.72
N MET A 844 35.84 -9.88 -44.10
CA MET A 844 36.56 -9.06 -45.06
C MET A 844 37.65 -8.30 -44.31
N ASP A 845 38.89 -8.53 -44.75
CA ASP A 845 40.09 -7.81 -44.33
C ASP A 845 39.92 -6.30 -44.48
N ILE A 846 40.41 -5.53 -43.51
CA ILE A 846 40.68 -4.11 -43.63
C ILE A 846 42.09 -3.87 -43.11
N ASN A 847 42.99 -3.57 -44.04
CA ASN A 847 44.20 -2.77 -43.78
C ASN A 847 43.81 -1.31 -43.50
#